data_AF-A0A7V7JM47-F1
#
_entry.id   AF-A0A7V7JM47-F1
#
_cell.length_a   1.000
_cell.length_b   1.000
_cell.length_c   1.000
_cell.angle_alpha   90.00
_cell.angle_beta   90.00
_cell.angle_gamma   90.00
#
_symmetry.space_group_name_H-M   'P 1'
#
loop_
_entity.id
_entity.type
_entity.pdbx_description
1 polymer ?
#
loop_
_entity_poly.entity_id
_entity_poly.type
_entity_poly.pdbx_seq_one_letter_code
_entity_poly.pdbx_strand_id
1 'polypeptide(L)'
;MKARAYGLLAAFMALGVADALEAGASKVDITPPLGVPLNGYLDRAGRGAESVYDPLWARCLYLDDGATELFLINADLCVINRELRERVLELAPPAVPRQHVILTATHTHNGPGGMCRSLLIRPVTGPFMPEVLETTAQKFAEAMRNAQKARKRAAIGYGTCQQRVFSKNRRVDGGPIDNQIGVIRIDDADGNPIAVIGNFAAHPTTVGEGDRFAFSADFPGYYYDELEEMAAAGCVALFLNGALGDQRCGNPGKKEGWERTQSIGELLAVEVKAVANDIHCAELPLHIGYAEPELPPSLIDAVLGRKTVLQTLEIGDLLLTFFPGEPCVQIGLELRKRALERGYKAQFSIGLANDHRFYFVPAGNVPDPYYETALSFYGPRIENWFYAEFGRLMTRGQPEQPPAEPAPAEVQTREGALHITLTGNAYECGFQRGRACAETIADAFKRNVLDAARAKDLVPEAGLWKLAPPFLDLTCVVVPRLAIGARTLLAGTSTEILDEIDGLGAGVGLPFDAALLLQCMPTYRAQKDVENLFAPSLCSMFAAVGDKAGAEDVLVGRNLDWPDEESPVVLEVRPTDGHRFVQIGFPWNVGVFSGMNDAGLVLCLERVPALGTPSPDVTPIEFVLRELLQTATTGDEAASRLAARTALRGYHVLAADPVAPAAFVIEFGAAVSIRKTPDGLLLGAEPESEWIDKTARARYQRIRELLEDERIVGRLDVQRVLGDADAGRAASERIFNRDTRHSIVFEPKSRRMHVAFPAQDGAPGQFISVSLREDRAP
;
A
#
# COMPACT_ATOMS: atom_id res chain seq x y z
N MET A 1 -55.27 48.40 39.29
CA MET A 1 -56.10 47.19 39.47
C MET A 1 -56.57 46.69 38.12
N LYS A 2 -56.05 45.54 37.66
CA LYS A 2 -56.78 44.50 36.90
C LYS A 2 -55.81 43.34 36.65
N ALA A 3 -56.19 42.19 37.20
CA ALA A 3 -55.43 40.95 37.24
C ALA A 3 -55.30 40.33 35.83
N ARG A 4 -54.12 39.77 35.54
CA ARG A 4 -53.86 38.92 34.38
C ARG A 4 -54.16 37.47 34.76
N ALA A 5 -54.93 36.79 33.92
CA ALA A 5 -55.25 35.38 34.04
C ALA A 5 -53.99 34.52 33.80
N TYR A 6 -53.77 33.55 34.68
CA TYR A 6 -52.79 32.49 34.51
C TYR A 6 -53.39 31.39 33.63
N GLY A 7 -52.82 31.17 32.44
CA GLY A 7 -52.99 29.93 31.69
C GLY A 7 -51.89 28.96 32.10
N LEU A 8 -52.25 27.87 32.77
CA LEU A 8 -51.38 26.70 32.95
C LEU A 8 -51.31 25.96 31.60
N LEU A 9 -50.18 26.03 30.90
CA LEU A 9 -49.84 25.06 29.87
C LEU A 9 -49.05 23.94 30.56
N ALA A 10 -49.67 22.77 30.71
CA ALA A 10 -48.97 21.58 31.17
C ALA A 10 -48.05 21.08 30.05
N ALA A 11 -46.74 21.20 30.24
CA ALA A 11 -45.76 20.52 29.42
C ALA A 11 -45.76 19.03 29.80
N PHE A 12 -46.35 18.19 28.95
CA PHE A 12 -46.11 16.76 29.00
C PHE A 12 -44.66 16.53 28.52
N MET A 13 -43.73 16.35 29.46
CA MET A 13 -42.50 15.62 29.15
C MET A 13 -42.91 14.18 28.84
N ALA A 14 -42.87 13.79 27.58
CA ALA A 14 -42.80 12.40 27.21
C ALA A 14 -41.46 11.87 27.73
N LEU A 15 -41.47 11.29 28.93
CA LEU A 15 -40.44 10.35 29.35
C LEU A 15 -40.54 9.20 28.34
N GLY A 16 -39.60 9.16 27.38
CA GLY A 16 -39.44 8.01 26.50
C GLY A 16 -39.19 6.80 27.39
N VAL A 17 -40.18 5.92 27.48
CA VAL A 17 -40.00 4.59 28.03
C VAL A 17 -39.12 3.89 27.00
N ALA A 18 -37.88 3.55 27.35
CA ALA A 18 -37.09 2.65 26.52
C ALA A 18 -37.91 1.37 26.38
N ASP A 19 -38.30 1.02 25.15
CA ASP A 19 -38.95 -0.27 24.91
C ASP A 19 -37.95 -1.38 25.22
N ALA A 20 -38.45 -2.52 25.69
CA ALA A 20 -37.58 -3.63 26.06
C ALA A 20 -36.91 -4.20 24.81
N LEU A 21 -35.63 -4.57 24.94
CA LEU A 21 -34.86 -5.18 23.84
C LEU A 21 -35.60 -6.41 23.30
N GLU A 22 -35.84 -6.44 22.00
CA GLU A 22 -36.36 -7.60 21.28
C GLU A 22 -35.27 -8.19 20.40
N ALA A 23 -35.25 -9.52 20.32
CA ALA A 23 -34.38 -10.23 19.41
C ALA A 23 -35.09 -11.44 18.81
N GLY A 24 -34.73 -11.77 17.57
CA GLY A 24 -35.19 -12.96 16.88
C GLY A 24 -34.12 -13.48 15.96
N ALA A 25 -34.04 -14.81 15.78
CA ALA A 25 -33.04 -15.42 14.94
C ALA A 25 -33.67 -16.42 13.98
N SER A 26 -33.05 -16.61 12.81
CA SER A 26 -33.44 -17.65 11.86
C SER A 26 -32.25 -18.12 11.03
N LYS A 27 -32.38 -19.30 10.41
CA LYS A 27 -31.48 -19.79 9.36
C LYS A 27 -32.28 -20.26 8.15
N VAL A 28 -31.79 -19.94 6.95
CA VAL A 28 -32.39 -20.30 5.66
C VAL A 28 -31.33 -20.95 4.79
N ASP A 29 -31.64 -22.11 4.19
CA ASP A 29 -30.73 -22.83 3.30
C ASP A 29 -30.51 -22.03 2.02
N ILE A 30 -29.26 -21.70 1.70
CA ILE A 30 -28.81 -20.97 0.50
C ILE A 30 -28.06 -21.84 -0.51
N THR A 31 -28.00 -23.16 -0.31
CA THR A 31 -27.34 -24.10 -1.22
C THR A 31 -27.94 -23.99 -2.62
N PRO A 32 -27.13 -23.68 -3.65
CA PRO A 32 -27.62 -23.61 -5.02
C PRO A 32 -27.58 -24.99 -5.70
N PRO A 33 -28.17 -25.13 -6.89
CA PRO A 33 -28.03 -26.34 -7.70
C PRO A 33 -26.57 -26.65 -8.08
N LEU A 34 -26.27 -27.93 -8.31
CA LEU A 34 -24.97 -28.36 -8.85
C LEU A 34 -24.69 -27.71 -10.22
N GLY A 35 -23.41 -27.52 -10.53
CA GLY A 35 -22.95 -26.81 -11.72
C GLY A 35 -22.81 -25.30 -11.53
N VAL A 36 -23.38 -24.71 -10.45
CA VAL A 36 -23.09 -23.33 -10.05
C VAL A 36 -21.60 -23.21 -9.65
N PRO A 37 -20.86 -22.19 -10.13
CA PRO A 37 -19.46 -21.99 -9.79
C PRO A 37 -19.19 -21.94 -8.29
N LEU A 38 -18.03 -22.42 -7.86
CA LEU A 38 -17.50 -22.08 -6.53
C LEU A 38 -16.72 -20.77 -6.58
N ASN A 39 -16.57 -20.11 -5.44
CA ASN A 39 -15.83 -18.84 -5.32
C ASN A 39 -14.60 -18.98 -4.41
N GLY A 40 -13.50 -18.31 -4.74
CA GLY A 40 -12.31 -18.18 -3.88
C GLY A 40 -11.01 -18.62 -4.56
N TYR A 41 -10.94 -19.85 -5.08
CA TYR A 41 -9.71 -20.37 -5.68
C TYR A 41 -9.62 -20.12 -7.20
N LEU A 42 -8.56 -19.43 -7.60
CA LEU A 42 -8.26 -19.12 -9.01
C LEU A 42 -8.02 -20.38 -9.86
N ASP A 43 -7.45 -21.43 -9.28
CA ASP A 43 -7.08 -22.67 -9.96
C ASP A 43 -8.31 -23.52 -10.37
N ARG A 44 -9.50 -23.20 -9.87
CA ARG A 44 -10.77 -23.77 -10.34
C ARG A 44 -11.21 -23.18 -11.67
N ALA A 45 -10.63 -22.07 -12.11
CA ALA A 45 -10.95 -21.39 -13.37
C ALA A 45 -12.46 -21.16 -13.57
N GLY A 46 -13.17 -20.85 -12.48
CA GLY A 46 -14.61 -20.56 -12.51
C GLY A 46 -15.52 -21.78 -12.73
N ARG A 47 -15.03 -23.00 -12.48
CA ARG A 47 -15.81 -24.24 -12.62
C ARG A 47 -16.89 -24.41 -11.53
N GLY A 48 -17.96 -25.10 -11.92
CA GLY A 48 -19.11 -25.48 -11.09
C GLY A 48 -18.80 -26.52 -10.02
N ALA A 49 -19.61 -26.51 -8.96
CA ALA A 49 -19.63 -27.59 -7.97
C ALA A 49 -20.19 -28.89 -8.54
N GLU A 50 -19.60 -30.01 -8.12
CA GLU A 50 -19.90 -31.37 -8.58
C GLU A 50 -20.70 -32.16 -7.53
N SER A 51 -20.63 -31.75 -6.27
CA SER A 51 -21.33 -32.38 -5.14
C SER A 51 -21.70 -31.34 -4.07
N VAL A 52 -22.54 -31.75 -3.12
CA VAL A 52 -22.83 -31.01 -1.88
C VAL A 52 -22.41 -31.91 -0.73
N TYR A 53 -21.46 -31.45 0.08
CA TYR A 53 -21.03 -32.17 1.28
C TYR A 53 -21.97 -31.85 2.45
N ASP A 54 -22.18 -30.56 2.71
CA ASP A 54 -23.10 -30.04 3.72
C ASP A 54 -23.89 -28.84 3.16
N PRO A 55 -25.08 -28.52 3.71
CA PRO A 55 -25.87 -27.38 3.27
C PRO A 55 -25.23 -26.05 3.70
N LEU A 56 -25.36 -25.05 2.83
CA LEU A 56 -24.94 -23.68 3.07
C LEU A 56 -26.12 -22.87 3.62
N TRP A 57 -25.89 -21.98 4.58
CA TRP A 57 -26.97 -21.22 5.21
C TRP A 57 -26.74 -19.71 5.19
N ALA A 58 -27.83 -18.96 5.17
CA ALA A 58 -27.89 -17.58 5.64
C ALA A 58 -28.54 -17.56 7.02
N ARG A 59 -27.78 -17.14 8.03
CA ARG A 59 -28.20 -17.03 9.43
C ARG A 59 -28.41 -15.57 9.76
N CYS A 60 -29.58 -15.22 10.26
CA CYS A 60 -29.98 -13.83 10.49
C CYS A 60 -30.36 -13.63 11.95
N LEU A 61 -29.80 -12.58 12.55
CA LEU A 61 -30.18 -12.03 13.84
C LEU A 61 -30.88 -10.68 13.61
N TYR A 62 -32.05 -10.54 14.21
CA TYR A 62 -32.78 -9.30 14.37
C TYR A 62 -32.59 -8.78 15.79
N LEU A 63 -32.30 -7.49 15.95
CA LEU A 63 -32.22 -6.80 17.25
C LEU A 63 -32.98 -5.47 17.18
N ASP A 64 -33.65 -5.12 18.26
CA ASP A 64 -34.39 -3.86 18.42
C ASP A 64 -34.38 -3.43 19.89
N ASP A 65 -33.77 -2.30 20.23
CA ASP A 65 -33.78 -1.73 21.60
C ASP A 65 -34.83 -0.62 21.77
N GLY A 66 -35.79 -0.50 20.83
CA GLY A 66 -36.79 0.56 20.77
C GLY A 66 -36.28 1.88 20.20
N ALA A 67 -34.96 2.06 20.08
CA ALA A 67 -34.34 3.22 19.43
C ALA A 67 -33.64 2.85 18.11
N THR A 68 -33.05 1.65 18.05
CA THR A 68 -32.27 1.11 16.94
C THR A 68 -32.74 -0.31 16.61
N GLU A 69 -33.36 -0.46 15.44
CA GLU A 69 -33.73 -1.75 14.85
C GLU A 69 -32.71 -2.14 13.77
N LEU A 70 -32.21 -3.39 13.76
CA LEU A 70 -31.19 -3.86 12.81
C LEU A 70 -31.30 -5.34 12.43
N PHE A 71 -30.70 -5.68 11.28
CA PHE A 71 -30.45 -7.05 10.86
C PHE A 71 -28.95 -7.30 10.70
N LEU A 72 -28.46 -8.38 11.33
CA LEU A 72 -27.14 -8.94 11.08
C LEU A 72 -27.31 -10.30 10.39
N ILE A 73 -26.81 -10.41 9.16
CA ILE A 73 -26.79 -11.66 8.40
C ILE A 73 -25.35 -12.16 8.30
N ASN A 74 -25.16 -13.44 8.61
CA ASN A 74 -23.95 -14.18 8.34
C ASN A 74 -24.28 -15.33 7.39
N ALA A 75 -23.50 -15.45 6.30
CA ALA A 75 -23.80 -16.42 5.25
C ALA A 75 -22.58 -17.27 4.91
N ASP A 76 -22.84 -18.54 4.60
CA ASP A 76 -21.84 -19.50 4.11
C ASP A 76 -21.50 -19.22 2.64
N LEU A 77 -20.84 -18.08 2.44
CA LEU A 77 -20.36 -17.54 1.17
C LEU A 77 -18.86 -17.23 1.28
N CYS A 78 -18.20 -17.12 0.13
CA CYS A 78 -16.84 -16.61 0.09
C CYS A 78 -16.81 -15.11 0.41
N VAL A 79 -17.65 -14.28 -0.22
CA VAL A 79 -17.66 -12.83 0.01
C VAL A 79 -19.08 -12.27 -0.13
N ILE A 80 -19.34 -11.11 0.48
CA ILE A 80 -20.49 -10.27 0.12
C ILE A 80 -20.03 -9.27 -0.94
N ASN A 81 -20.39 -9.51 -2.20
CA ASN A 81 -20.12 -8.55 -3.27
C ASN A 81 -21.22 -7.48 -3.36
N ARG A 82 -20.87 -6.35 -3.98
CA ARG A 82 -21.75 -5.19 -4.10
C ARG A 82 -23.08 -5.49 -4.78
N GLU A 83 -23.09 -6.28 -5.85
CA GLU A 83 -24.33 -6.65 -6.55
C GLU A 83 -25.28 -7.44 -5.63
N LEU A 84 -24.76 -8.36 -4.82
CA LEU A 84 -25.57 -9.10 -3.85
C LEU A 84 -26.09 -8.16 -2.76
N ARG A 85 -25.23 -7.30 -2.19
CA ARG A 85 -25.67 -6.32 -1.18
C ARG A 85 -26.77 -5.43 -1.70
N GLU A 86 -26.59 -4.80 -2.86
CA GLU A 86 -27.58 -3.88 -3.44
C GLU A 86 -28.92 -4.59 -3.61
N ARG A 87 -28.91 -5.81 -4.14
CA ARG A 87 -30.13 -6.59 -4.34
C ARG A 87 -30.80 -7.02 -3.04
N VAL A 88 -30.03 -7.43 -2.03
CA VAL A 88 -30.56 -7.77 -0.70
C VAL A 88 -31.24 -6.56 -0.07
N LEU A 89 -30.62 -5.38 -0.15
CA LEU A 89 -31.17 -4.16 0.43
C LEU A 89 -32.45 -3.67 -0.29
N GLU A 90 -32.64 -4.00 -1.58
CA GLU A 90 -33.91 -3.77 -2.28
C GLU A 90 -35.04 -4.68 -1.80
N LEU A 91 -34.71 -5.88 -1.34
CA LEU A 91 -35.66 -6.89 -0.87
C LEU A 91 -35.85 -6.89 0.66
N ALA A 92 -35.02 -6.14 1.37
CA ALA A 92 -35.05 -6.04 2.83
C ALA A 92 -36.39 -5.44 3.32
N PRO A 93 -36.83 -5.78 4.55
CA PRO A 93 -38.01 -5.16 5.14
C PRO A 93 -37.91 -3.63 5.13
N PRO A 94 -38.89 -2.90 4.55
CA PRO A 94 -38.76 -1.47 4.29
C PRO A 94 -38.80 -0.60 5.56
N ALA A 95 -39.20 -1.17 6.70
CA ALA A 95 -39.20 -0.49 7.99
C ALA A 95 -37.78 -0.28 8.54
N VAL A 96 -36.84 -1.16 8.21
CA VAL A 96 -35.47 -1.09 8.69
C VAL A 96 -34.63 -0.25 7.74
N PRO A 97 -33.95 0.81 8.22
CA PRO A 97 -33.04 1.59 7.39
C PRO A 97 -31.98 0.72 6.70
N ARG A 98 -31.65 1.01 5.44
CA ARG A 98 -30.62 0.24 4.68
C ARG A 98 -29.27 0.19 5.40
N GLN A 99 -28.93 1.26 6.13
CA GLN A 99 -27.73 1.37 6.96
C GLN A 99 -27.75 0.51 8.23
N HIS A 100 -28.90 -0.12 8.56
CA HIS A 100 -29.04 -1.04 9.68
C HIS A 100 -29.09 -2.51 9.24
N VAL A 101 -28.83 -2.78 7.95
CA VAL A 101 -28.67 -4.14 7.43
C VAL A 101 -27.18 -4.42 7.20
N ILE A 102 -26.65 -5.30 8.04
CA ILE A 102 -25.24 -5.72 8.05
C ILE A 102 -25.17 -7.13 7.47
N LEU A 103 -24.38 -7.29 6.41
CA LEU A 103 -24.20 -8.56 5.71
C LEU A 103 -22.75 -9.00 5.87
N THR A 104 -22.51 -10.24 6.29
CA THR A 104 -21.18 -10.81 6.47
C THR A 104 -21.10 -12.19 5.82
N ALA A 105 -19.90 -12.56 5.38
CA ALA A 105 -19.64 -13.90 4.86
C ALA A 105 -18.68 -14.64 5.80
N THR A 106 -18.84 -15.96 5.92
CA THR A 106 -17.89 -16.80 6.67
C THR A 106 -16.52 -16.85 6.00
N HIS A 107 -16.47 -16.62 4.69
CA HIS A 107 -15.34 -16.85 3.81
C HIS A 107 -15.07 -18.30 3.45
N THR A 108 -16.09 -19.16 3.44
CA THR A 108 -15.89 -20.50 2.86
C THR A 108 -15.51 -20.39 1.39
N HIS A 109 -14.37 -20.99 1.02
CA HIS A 109 -13.97 -21.14 -0.38
C HIS A 109 -14.77 -22.25 -1.07
N ASN A 110 -15.65 -22.96 -0.36
CA ASN A 110 -16.54 -23.97 -0.90
C ASN A 110 -18.01 -23.48 -0.93
N GLY A 111 -18.22 -22.16 -0.94
CA GLY A 111 -19.51 -21.52 -1.22
C GLY A 111 -19.69 -21.09 -2.69
N PRO A 112 -20.90 -20.64 -3.09
CA PRO A 112 -21.19 -20.27 -4.46
C PRO A 112 -20.52 -18.97 -4.92
N GLY A 113 -20.12 -19.00 -6.18
CA GLY A 113 -19.77 -17.86 -7.00
C GLY A 113 -20.94 -17.44 -7.88
N GLY A 114 -20.63 -16.99 -9.09
CA GLY A 114 -21.61 -16.58 -10.11
C GLY A 114 -22.39 -15.30 -9.80
N MET A 115 -22.10 -14.60 -8.71
CA MET A 115 -22.85 -13.40 -8.29
C MET A 115 -22.18 -12.07 -8.64
N CYS A 116 -20.97 -12.07 -9.24
CA CYS A 116 -20.27 -10.85 -9.66
C CYS A 116 -20.26 -10.70 -11.18
N ARG A 117 -20.49 -9.46 -11.66
CA ARG A 117 -20.52 -9.13 -13.10
C ARG A 117 -19.13 -8.87 -13.70
N SER A 118 -18.13 -8.62 -12.86
CA SER A 118 -16.78 -8.25 -13.32
C SER A 118 -16.11 -9.41 -14.07
N LEU A 119 -15.76 -9.17 -15.34
CA LEU A 119 -15.06 -10.15 -16.17
C LEU A 119 -13.62 -10.42 -15.68
N LEU A 120 -13.00 -9.47 -14.97
CA LEU A 120 -11.62 -9.58 -14.51
C LEU A 120 -11.44 -10.63 -13.41
N ILE A 121 -12.47 -10.86 -12.60
CA ILE A 121 -12.44 -11.85 -11.51
C ILE A 121 -13.20 -13.14 -11.84
N ARG A 122 -13.74 -13.25 -13.06
CA ARG A 122 -14.46 -14.44 -13.54
C ARG A 122 -13.69 -15.76 -13.36
N PRO A 123 -12.35 -15.82 -13.50
CA PRO A 123 -11.60 -17.05 -13.20
C PRO A 123 -11.70 -17.50 -11.73
N VAL A 124 -11.99 -16.58 -10.81
CA VAL A 124 -12.15 -16.84 -9.37
C VAL A 124 -13.62 -17.07 -9.01
N THR A 125 -14.52 -16.26 -9.55
CA THR A 125 -15.95 -16.28 -9.18
C THR A 125 -16.82 -17.13 -10.10
N GLY A 126 -16.32 -17.56 -11.25
CA GLY A 126 -17.12 -18.15 -12.32
C GLY A 126 -17.97 -17.14 -13.10
N PRO A 127 -18.64 -17.60 -14.18
CA PRO A 127 -19.56 -16.78 -14.98
C PRO A 127 -20.68 -16.18 -14.13
N PHE A 128 -21.06 -14.93 -14.42
CA PHE A 128 -22.23 -14.31 -13.80
C PHE A 128 -23.52 -15.06 -14.14
N MET A 129 -24.25 -15.45 -13.11
CA MET A 129 -25.51 -16.20 -13.13
C MET A 129 -26.57 -15.39 -12.35
N PRO A 130 -27.35 -14.54 -13.04
CA PRO A 130 -28.32 -13.65 -12.41
C PRO A 130 -29.33 -14.34 -11.50
N GLU A 131 -29.70 -15.59 -11.81
CA GLU A 131 -30.60 -16.42 -11.03
C GLU A 131 -30.02 -16.84 -9.69
N VAL A 132 -28.70 -17.06 -9.62
CA VAL A 132 -28.00 -17.39 -8.36
C VAL A 132 -27.99 -16.16 -7.47
N LEU A 133 -27.69 -14.99 -8.03
CA LEU A 133 -27.77 -13.69 -7.33
C LEU A 133 -29.18 -13.44 -6.77
N GLU A 134 -30.19 -13.55 -7.63
CA GLU A 134 -31.58 -13.28 -7.28
C GLU A 134 -32.09 -14.23 -6.20
N THR A 135 -31.86 -15.54 -6.36
CA THR A 135 -32.31 -16.55 -5.39
C THR A 135 -31.62 -16.36 -4.04
N THR A 136 -30.31 -16.08 -4.04
CA THR A 136 -29.55 -15.81 -2.81
C THR A 136 -30.10 -14.58 -2.09
N ALA A 137 -30.36 -13.48 -2.82
CA ALA A 137 -30.91 -12.27 -2.24
C ALA A 137 -32.34 -12.47 -1.68
N GLN A 138 -33.19 -13.24 -2.36
CA GLN A 138 -34.52 -13.59 -1.88
C GLN A 138 -34.47 -14.41 -0.58
N LYS A 139 -33.53 -15.36 -0.49
CA LYS A 139 -33.32 -16.17 0.73
C LYS A 139 -32.78 -15.34 1.90
N PHE A 140 -31.93 -14.34 1.65
CA PHE A 140 -31.51 -13.38 2.68
C PHE A 140 -32.69 -12.55 3.19
N ALA A 141 -33.54 -12.07 2.28
CA ALA A 141 -34.77 -11.35 2.65
C ALA A 141 -35.77 -12.23 3.40
N GLU A 142 -35.84 -13.53 3.06
CA GLU A 142 -36.59 -14.51 3.83
C GLU A 142 -36.04 -14.68 5.25
N ALA A 143 -34.72 -14.82 5.42
CA ALA A 143 -34.08 -14.92 6.72
C ALA A 143 -34.39 -13.68 7.59
N MET A 144 -34.33 -12.47 7.02
CA MET A 144 -34.73 -11.24 7.74
C MET A 144 -36.18 -11.29 8.20
N ARG A 145 -37.12 -11.64 7.31
CA ARG A 145 -38.54 -11.75 7.68
C ARG A 145 -38.79 -12.82 8.75
N ASN A 146 -38.08 -13.96 8.68
CA ASN A 146 -38.22 -15.05 9.63
C ASN A 146 -37.67 -14.65 11.00
N ALA A 147 -36.48 -14.03 11.06
CA ALA A 147 -35.90 -13.51 12.29
C ALA A 147 -36.79 -12.45 12.95
N GLN A 148 -37.29 -11.48 12.18
CA GLN A 148 -38.20 -10.43 12.71
C GLN A 148 -39.54 -11.00 13.21
N LYS A 149 -40.08 -12.03 12.56
CA LYS A 149 -41.30 -12.73 13.02
C LYS A 149 -41.07 -13.54 14.29
N ALA A 150 -39.86 -14.09 14.47
CA ALA A 150 -39.46 -14.86 15.64
C ALA A 150 -39.04 -13.97 16.83
N ARG A 151 -39.13 -12.64 16.69
CA ARG A 151 -38.69 -11.72 17.74
C ARG A 151 -39.48 -11.92 19.03
N LYS A 152 -38.78 -11.80 20.13
CA LYS A 152 -39.29 -11.86 21.50
C LYS A 152 -38.43 -10.97 22.37
N ARG A 153 -38.94 -10.61 23.55
CA ARG A 153 -38.15 -9.91 24.57
C ARG A 153 -36.87 -10.67 24.84
N ALA A 154 -35.77 -9.94 24.89
CA ALA A 154 -34.43 -10.49 24.91
C ALA A 154 -33.51 -9.70 25.82
N ALA A 155 -32.43 -10.36 26.23
CA ALA A 155 -31.28 -9.78 26.88
C ALA A 155 -30.04 -10.18 26.09
N ILE A 156 -29.04 -9.31 26.03
CA ILE A 156 -27.79 -9.52 25.29
C ILE A 156 -26.59 -9.31 26.21
N GLY A 157 -25.55 -10.11 26.00
CA GLY A 157 -24.28 -9.97 26.69
C GLY A 157 -23.15 -10.47 25.82
N TYR A 158 -21.92 -10.21 26.25
CA TYR A 158 -20.73 -10.66 25.54
C TYR A 158 -19.62 -11.09 26.48
N GLY A 159 -18.67 -11.84 25.95
CA GLY A 159 -17.48 -12.32 26.66
C GLY A 159 -16.34 -12.56 25.69
N THR A 160 -15.15 -12.78 26.22
CA THR A 160 -13.97 -13.15 25.43
C THR A 160 -13.17 -14.23 26.11
N CYS A 161 -12.49 -15.07 25.33
CA CYS A 161 -11.42 -15.92 25.81
C CYS A 161 -10.18 -15.78 24.93
N GLN A 162 -9.09 -16.38 25.39
CA GLN A 162 -7.80 -16.34 24.70
C GLN A 162 -7.53 -17.68 24.02
N GLN A 163 -7.08 -17.62 22.77
CA GLN A 163 -6.72 -18.78 21.95
C GLN A 163 -5.27 -18.69 21.47
N ARG A 164 -4.62 -19.85 21.31
CA ARG A 164 -3.24 -19.94 20.76
C ARG A 164 -3.05 -21.05 19.73
N VAL A 165 -4.08 -21.86 19.48
CA VAL A 165 -3.96 -23.10 18.71
C VAL A 165 -4.87 -23.14 17.48
N PHE A 166 -5.91 -22.28 17.46
CA PHE A 166 -6.92 -22.28 16.41
C PHE A 166 -6.52 -21.42 15.21
N SER A 167 -5.76 -20.34 15.39
CA SER A 167 -5.22 -19.54 14.29
C SER A 167 -3.72 -19.68 14.15
N LYS A 168 -3.22 -19.58 12.92
CA LYS A 168 -1.81 -19.41 12.61
C LYS A 168 -1.64 -18.32 11.57
N ASN A 169 -0.61 -17.50 11.71
CA ASN A 169 -0.16 -16.65 10.62
C ASN A 169 0.33 -17.54 9.46
N ARG A 170 -0.14 -17.27 8.24
CA ARG A 170 0.18 -18.10 7.07
C ARG A 170 1.45 -17.66 6.33
N ARG A 171 2.01 -16.50 6.67
CA ARG A 171 3.20 -15.91 6.04
C ARG A 171 4.47 -16.12 6.84
N VAL A 172 4.42 -15.76 8.13
CA VAL A 172 5.57 -15.78 9.04
C VAL A 172 5.28 -16.77 10.15
N ASP A 173 6.13 -17.79 10.30
CA ASP A 173 5.99 -18.72 11.41
C ASP A 173 6.19 -17.99 12.74
N GLY A 174 5.28 -18.18 13.69
CA GLY A 174 5.22 -17.38 14.92
C GLY A 174 4.84 -15.91 14.72
N GLY A 175 4.39 -15.52 13.52
CA GLY A 175 3.88 -14.17 13.24
C GLY A 175 2.59 -13.83 14.00
N PRO A 176 2.09 -12.59 13.88
CA PRO A 176 0.92 -12.13 14.61
C PRO A 176 -0.32 -12.99 14.35
N ILE A 177 -1.07 -13.26 15.41
CA ILE A 177 -2.39 -13.91 15.40
C ILE A 177 -3.37 -13.10 16.22
N ASP A 178 -4.67 -13.21 15.92
CA ASP A 178 -5.71 -12.73 16.81
C ASP A 178 -5.93 -13.77 17.90
N ASN A 179 -5.42 -13.49 19.09
CA ASN A 179 -5.54 -14.38 20.23
C ASN A 179 -6.91 -14.29 20.91
N GLN A 180 -7.82 -13.44 20.48
CA GLN A 180 -9.14 -13.31 21.09
C GLN A 180 -10.18 -14.16 20.33
N ILE A 181 -10.98 -14.93 21.07
CA ILE A 181 -12.29 -15.39 20.61
C ILE A 181 -13.33 -14.50 21.28
N GLY A 182 -14.14 -13.82 20.47
CA GLY A 182 -15.27 -13.02 20.94
C GLY A 182 -16.55 -13.86 20.96
N VAL A 183 -17.38 -13.67 21.97
CA VAL A 183 -18.68 -14.35 22.08
C VAL A 183 -19.76 -13.35 22.41
N ILE A 184 -20.89 -13.40 21.69
CA ILE A 184 -22.11 -12.66 22.01
C ILE A 184 -23.21 -13.68 22.27
N ARG A 185 -23.92 -13.54 23.37
CA ARG A 185 -25.07 -14.37 23.72
C ARG A 185 -26.31 -13.51 23.81
N ILE A 186 -27.39 -14.03 23.24
CA ILE A 186 -28.71 -13.40 23.27
C ILE A 186 -29.68 -14.42 23.86
N ASP A 187 -30.30 -14.08 24.99
CA ASP A 187 -31.27 -14.92 25.67
C ASP A 187 -32.67 -14.32 25.56
N ASP A 188 -33.70 -15.16 25.61
CA ASP A 188 -35.07 -14.71 25.83
C ASP A 188 -35.36 -14.43 27.31
N ALA A 189 -36.58 -13.99 27.59
CA ALA A 189 -37.03 -13.67 28.95
C ALA A 189 -36.95 -14.85 29.95
N ASP A 190 -36.89 -16.10 29.47
CA ASP A 190 -36.77 -17.30 30.31
C ASP A 190 -35.29 -17.73 30.48
N GLY A 191 -34.35 -16.99 29.88
CA GLY A 191 -32.92 -17.28 29.91
C GLY A 191 -32.48 -18.33 28.88
N ASN A 192 -33.33 -18.71 27.93
CA ASN A 192 -32.98 -19.64 26.86
C ASN A 192 -32.30 -18.88 25.71
N PRO A 193 -31.18 -19.41 25.16
CA PRO A 193 -30.46 -18.73 24.10
C PRO A 193 -31.28 -18.69 22.81
N ILE A 194 -31.50 -17.47 22.29
CA ILE A 194 -32.03 -17.18 20.96
C ILE A 194 -30.93 -17.36 19.92
N ALA A 195 -29.75 -16.82 20.22
CA ALA A 195 -28.59 -16.91 19.37
C ALA A 195 -27.29 -16.83 20.17
N VAL A 196 -26.26 -17.51 19.66
CA VAL A 196 -24.88 -17.40 20.15
C VAL A 196 -23.98 -17.11 18.95
N ILE A 197 -23.18 -16.05 19.05
CA ILE A 197 -22.29 -15.60 18.00
C ILE A 197 -20.84 -15.80 18.44
N GLY A 198 -20.03 -16.47 17.63
CA GLY A 198 -18.57 -16.51 17.79
C GLY A 198 -17.89 -15.56 16.80
N ASN A 199 -16.89 -14.79 17.28
CA ASN A 199 -15.97 -14.03 16.44
C ASN A 199 -14.55 -14.61 16.56
N PHE A 200 -13.98 -15.00 15.42
CA PHE A 200 -12.69 -15.67 15.37
C PHE A 200 -12.01 -15.46 14.01
N ALA A 201 -10.71 -15.16 14.01
CA ALA A 201 -9.95 -14.85 12.80
C ALA A 201 -9.23 -16.09 12.24
N ALA A 202 -9.83 -16.73 11.24
CA ALA A 202 -9.16 -17.75 10.43
C ALA A 202 -9.84 -17.95 9.08
N HIS A 203 -9.05 -18.14 8.01
CA HIS A 203 -9.58 -18.59 6.72
C HIS A 203 -10.30 -19.95 6.83
N PRO A 204 -11.57 -20.07 6.40
CA PRO A 204 -12.24 -21.34 6.16
C PRO A 204 -11.79 -21.94 4.82
N THR A 205 -10.58 -22.49 4.86
CA THR A 205 -9.91 -23.20 3.77
C THR A 205 -9.40 -24.55 4.28
N THR A 206 -10.24 -25.26 5.04
CA THR A 206 -9.89 -26.54 5.67
C THR A 206 -10.28 -27.74 4.82
N VAL A 207 -11.21 -27.58 3.87
CA VAL A 207 -11.58 -28.62 2.90
C VAL A 207 -10.36 -29.06 2.08
N GLY A 208 -10.15 -30.36 1.98
CA GLY A 208 -9.03 -30.96 1.26
C GLY A 208 -9.17 -30.92 -0.27
N GLU A 209 -8.05 -31.10 -0.97
CA GLU A 209 -7.98 -31.03 -2.44
C GLU A 209 -8.92 -32.01 -3.17
N GLY A 210 -9.18 -33.20 -2.59
CA GLY A 210 -10.08 -34.20 -3.16
C GLY A 210 -11.54 -33.74 -3.24
N ASP A 211 -11.95 -32.83 -2.36
CA ASP A 211 -13.31 -32.32 -2.23
C ASP A 211 -13.42 -30.85 -2.66
N ARG A 212 -12.43 -30.35 -3.42
CA ARG A 212 -12.36 -28.95 -3.85
C ARG A 212 -13.53 -28.50 -4.72
N PHE A 213 -14.35 -29.40 -5.26
CA PHE A 213 -15.55 -29.08 -6.04
C PHE A 213 -16.86 -29.41 -5.31
N ALA A 214 -16.82 -29.70 -4.01
CA ALA A 214 -18.02 -29.87 -3.19
C ALA A 214 -18.48 -28.53 -2.61
N PHE A 215 -19.78 -28.26 -2.58
CA PHE A 215 -20.30 -27.20 -1.70
C PHE A 215 -20.14 -27.62 -0.23
N SER A 216 -19.64 -26.70 0.59
CA SER A 216 -19.49 -26.89 2.04
C SER A 216 -19.33 -25.55 2.76
N ALA A 217 -19.90 -25.45 3.96
CA ALA A 217 -19.71 -24.35 4.88
C ALA A 217 -18.31 -24.34 5.53
N ASP A 218 -17.44 -25.33 5.23
CA ASP A 218 -16.11 -25.55 5.83
C ASP A 218 -16.21 -25.77 7.36
N PHE A 219 -15.17 -25.49 8.15
CA PHE A 219 -15.21 -25.67 9.60
C PHE A 219 -16.34 -24.89 10.30
N PRO A 220 -16.81 -23.72 9.80
CA PRO A 220 -18.01 -23.07 10.33
C PRO A 220 -19.23 -24.00 10.34
N GLY A 221 -19.41 -24.86 9.33
CA GLY A 221 -20.49 -25.85 9.28
C GLY A 221 -20.59 -26.67 10.56
N TYR A 222 -19.49 -27.34 10.91
CA TYR A 222 -19.37 -28.14 12.14
C TYR A 222 -19.45 -27.30 13.41
N TYR A 223 -18.95 -26.05 13.39
CA TYR A 223 -19.10 -25.13 14.51
C TYR A 223 -20.58 -24.84 14.81
N TYR A 224 -21.41 -24.64 13.78
CA TYR A 224 -22.83 -24.38 13.99
C TYR A 224 -23.55 -25.58 14.57
N ASP A 225 -23.35 -26.77 13.99
CA ASP A 225 -24.04 -27.98 14.40
C ASP A 225 -23.72 -28.32 15.86
N GLU A 226 -22.43 -28.32 16.23
CA GLU A 226 -21.98 -28.61 17.58
C GLU A 226 -22.49 -27.56 18.59
N LEU A 227 -22.42 -26.26 18.24
CA LEU A 227 -22.86 -25.20 19.15
C LEU A 227 -24.38 -25.19 19.35
N GLU A 228 -25.16 -25.42 18.29
CA GLU A 228 -26.63 -25.50 18.36
C GLU A 228 -27.06 -26.74 19.16
N GLU A 229 -26.37 -27.87 19.02
CA GLU A 229 -26.61 -29.08 19.82
C GLU A 229 -26.35 -28.83 21.32
N MET A 230 -25.25 -28.15 21.66
CA MET A 230 -24.89 -27.86 23.06
C MET A 230 -25.72 -26.73 23.71
N ALA A 231 -26.28 -25.80 22.94
CA ALA A 231 -26.90 -24.59 23.47
C ALA A 231 -28.29 -24.84 24.06
N ALA A 232 -29.31 -24.92 23.20
CA ALA A 232 -30.70 -25.24 23.50
C ALA A 232 -31.49 -25.36 22.18
N ALA A 233 -32.62 -26.07 22.21
CA ALA A 233 -33.51 -26.15 21.06
C ALA A 233 -34.00 -24.75 20.64
N GLY A 234 -33.80 -24.41 19.36
CA GLY A 234 -34.20 -23.11 18.79
C GLY A 234 -33.13 -22.01 18.86
N CYS A 235 -31.96 -22.28 19.46
CA CYS A 235 -30.80 -21.40 19.36
C CYS A 235 -30.24 -21.41 17.93
N VAL A 236 -29.86 -20.25 17.41
CA VAL A 236 -29.15 -20.13 16.13
C VAL A 236 -27.69 -19.72 16.38
N ALA A 237 -26.74 -20.52 15.93
CA ALA A 237 -25.32 -20.19 16.03
C ALA A 237 -24.87 -19.30 14.86
N LEU A 238 -24.07 -18.25 15.10
CA LEU A 238 -23.49 -17.41 14.05
C LEU A 238 -21.97 -17.36 14.17
N PHE A 239 -21.26 -17.32 13.03
CA PHE A 239 -19.80 -17.24 12.98
C PHE A 239 -19.36 -16.00 12.22
N LEU A 240 -18.84 -15.01 12.93
CA LEU A 240 -18.30 -13.79 12.33
C LEU A 240 -16.79 -13.93 12.16
N ASN A 241 -16.32 -13.96 10.92
CA ASN A 241 -14.89 -14.08 10.67
C ASN A 241 -14.15 -12.80 11.08
N GLY A 242 -12.95 -12.96 11.63
CA GLY A 242 -12.10 -11.88 12.10
C GLY A 242 -11.32 -11.13 11.02
N ALA A 243 -10.25 -10.46 11.43
CA ALA A 243 -9.23 -9.94 10.50
C ALA A 243 -8.37 -11.09 9.97
N LEU A 244 -8.90 -11.77 8.96
CA LEU A 244 -8.43 -13.08 8.49
C LEU A 244 -7.36 -13.03 7.40
N GLY A 245 -7.01 -11.86 6.85
CA GLY A 245 -6.32 -11.74 5.57
C GLY A 245 -5.02 -12.55 5.47
N ASP A 246 -4.27 -12.67 6.58
CA ASP A 246 -3.06 -13.47 6.68
C ASP A 246 -3.14 -14.61 7.70
N GLN A 247 -4.36 -15.01 8.07
CA GLN A 247 -4.65 -16.02 9.08
C GLN A 247 -5.17 -17.31 8.42
N ARG A 248 -4.65 -18.46 8.84
CA ARG A 248 -5.19 -19.80 8.49
C ARG A 248 -5.61 -20.55 9.74
N CYS A 249 -6.49 -21.53 9.58
CA CYS A 249 -6.81 -22.44 10.67
C CYS A 249 -5.58 -23.24 11.11
N GLY A 250 -5.39 -23.35 12.43
CA GLY A 250 -4.50 -24.29 13.07
C GLY A 250 -4.98 -25.74 12.89
N ASN A 251 -4.44 -26.63 13.72
CA ASN A 251 -4.84 -28.04 13.73
C ASN A 251 -4.71 -28.61 15.15
N PRO A 252 -5.50 -28.10 16.11
CA PRO A 252 -5.39 -28.50 17.52
C PRO A 252 -5.63 -30.00 17.72
N GLY A 253 -6.57 -30.59 16.98
CA GLY A 253 -6.86 -32.03 17.02
C GLY A 253 -5.83 -32.92 16.31
N LYS A 254 -4.86 -32.34 15.60
CA LYS A 254 -3.86 -33.07 14.79
C LYS A 254 -4.49 -34.09 13.83
N LYS A 255 -5.57 -33.67 13.18
CA LYS A 255 -6.36 -34.46 12.24
C LYS A 255 -6.06 -34.09 10.78
N GLU A 256 -6.57 -34.87 9.83
CA GLU A 256 -6.44 -34.63 8.40
C GLU A 256 -7.80 -34.77 7.69
N GLY A 257 -7.90 -34.25 6.47
CA GLY A 257 -9.14 -34.28 5.68
C GLY A 257 -10.35 -33.70 6.42
N TRP A 258 -11.51 -34.31 6.24
CA TRP A 258 -12.74 -33.87 6.92
C TRP A 258 -12.68 -33.97 8.44
N GLU A 259 -11.94 -34.94 9.01
CA GLU A 259 -11.75 -35.00 10.47
C GLU A 259 -11.04 -33.75 11.00
N ARG A 260 -10.17 -33.12 10.18
CA ARG A 260 -9.56 -31.83 10.53
C ARG A 260 -10.58 -30.72 10.52
N THR A 261 -11.36 -30.60 9.45
CA THR A 261 -12.43 -29.60 9.32
C THR A 261 -13.41 -29.68 10.48
N GLN A 262 -13.88 -30.90 10.77
CA GLN A 262 -14.75 -31.22 11.90
C GLN A 262 -14.11 -30.83 13.24
N SER A 263 -12.90 -31.33 13.51
CA SER A 263 -12.22 -31.08 14.78
C SER A 263 -12.00 -29.59 15.05
N ILE A 264 -11.73 -28.77 14.02
CA ILE A 264 -11.58 -27.32 14.20
C ILE A 264 -12.92 -26.69 14.60
N GLY A 265 -14.00 -27.02 13.89
CA GLY A 265 -15.33 -26.48 14.15
C GLY A 265 -15.86 -26.85 15.54
N GLU A 266 -15.80 -28.15 15.89
CA GLU A 266 -16.29 -28.66 17.18
C GLU A 266 -15.51 -28.08 18.36
N LEU A 267 -14.17 -28.09 18.30
CA LEU A 267 -13.36 -27.54 19.39
C LEU A 267 -13.57 -26.04 19.55
N LEU A 268 -13.79 -25.29 18.46
CA LEU A 268 -14.14 -23.88 18.54
C LEU A 268 -15.53 -23.68 19.17
N ALA A 269 -16.51 -24.52 18.82
CA ALA A 269 -17.85 -24.48 19.41
C ALA A 269 -17.82 -24.72 20.92
N VAL A 270 -16.99 -25.67 21.39
CA VAL A 270 -16.78 -25.94 22.81
C VAL A 270 -16.22 -24.72 23.53
N GLU A 271 -15.20 -24.05 22.99
CA GLU A 271 -14.63 -22.83 23.57
C GLU A 271 -15.66 -21.69 23.62
N VAL A 272 -16.40 -21.48 22.52
CA VAL A 272 -17.45 -20.46 22.46
C VAL A 272 -18.57 -20.75 23.47
N LYS A 273 -18.99 -22.01 23.59
CA LYS A 273 -20.02 -22.43 24.53
C LYS A 273 -19.57 -22.25 25.98
N ALA A 274 -18.32 -22.54 26.29
CA ALA A 274 -17.75 -22.33 27.62
C ALA A 274 -17.87 -20.85 28.01
N VAL A 275 -17.45 -19.93 27.14
CA VAL A 275 -17.59 -18.49 27.39
C VAL A 275 -19.06 -18.08 27.46
N ALA A 276 -19.92 -18.59 26.56
CA ALA A 276 -21.34 -18.25 26.53
C ALA A 276 -22.09 -18.62 27.84
N ASN A 277 -21.64 -19.66 28.55
CA ASN A 277 -22.23 -20.06 29.82
C ASN A 277 -21.95 -19.06 30.95
N ASP A 278 -20.85 -18.31 30.87
CA ASP A 278 -20.44 -17.32 31.86
C ASP A 278 -20.93 -15.90 31.55
N ILE A 279 -21.56 -15.69 30.39
CA ILE A 279 -22.09 -14.39 29.98
C ILE A 279 -23.38 -14.06 30.73
N HIS A 280 -23.41 -12.90 31.37
CA HIS A 280 -24.61 -12.30 31.91
C HIS A 280 -25.26 -11.38 30.89
N CYS A 281 -26.46 -11.75 30.43
CA CYS A 281 -27.24 -10.97 29.48
C CYS A 281 -28.05 -9.87 30.19
N ALA A 282 -28.14 -8.68 29.58
CA ALA A 282 -28.95 -7.56 30.03
C ALA A 282 -29.57 -6.81 28.84
N GLU A 283 -30.48 -5.87 29.09
CA GLU A 283 -30.93 -4.93 28.06
C GLU A 283 -29.81 -3.90 27.84
N LEU A 284 -29.04 -4.06 26.76
CA LEU A 284 -27.94 -3.17 26.40
C LEU A 284 -28.34 -2.28 25.21
N PRO A 285 -27.98 -0.98 25.23
CA PRO A 285 -28.28 -0.08 24.13
C PRO A 285 -27.48 -0.43 22.88
N LEU A 286 -28.09 -0.18 21.72
CA LEU A 286 -27.52 -0.43 20.41
C LEU A 286 -27.19 0.89 19.71
N HIS A 287 -26.03 0.96 19.07
CA HIS A 287 -25.67 2.09 18.20
C HIS A 287 -25.01 1.59 16.92
N ILE A 288 -25.41 2.17 15.79
CA ILE A 288 -24.82 1.88 14.47
C ILE A 288 -24.11 3.11 13.95
N GLY A 289 -22.79 3.01 13.80
CA GLY A 289 -22.03 3.96 13.00
C GLY A 289 -22.04 3.54 11.53
N TYR A 290 -22.29 4.48 10.62
CA TYR A 290 -22.34 4.22 9.18
C TYR A 290 -21.64 5.32 8.39
N ALA A 291 -20.86 4.93 7.38
CA ALA A 291 -20.36 5.84 6.35
C ALA A 291 -20.18 5.13 5.00
N GLU A 292 -20.22 5.93 3.92
CA GLU A 292 -19.83 5.52 2.57
C GLU A 292 -18.63 6.32 2.05
N PRO A 293 -17.45 6.21 2.68
CA PRO A 293 -16.28 6.97 2.29
C PRO A 293 -15.68 6.45 0.97
N GLU A 294 -14.83 7.27 0.36
CA GLU A 294 -13.97 6.83 -0.75
C GLU A 294 -12.66 6.26 -0.20
N LEU A 295 -12.29 5.06 -0.67
CA LEU A 295 -10.99 4.47 -0.45
C LEU A 295 -9.87 5.37 -1.03
N PRO A 296 -8.64 5.28 -0.50
CA PRO A 296 -7.47 5.92 -1.10
C PRO A 296 -7.36 5.60 -2.61
N PRO A 297 -6.92 6.56 -3.44
CA PRO A 297 -6.80 6.36 -4.89
C PRO A 297 -5.98 5.12 -5.25
N SER A 298 -6.40 4.43 -6.32
CA SER A 298 -5.76 3.23 -6.82
C SER A 298 -5.66 3.19 -8.35
N LEU A 299 -4.67 2.47 -8.88
CA LEU A 299 -4.56 2.20 -10.31
C LEU A 299 -5.71 1.36 -10.89
N ILE A 300 -6.54 0.75 -10.03
CA ILE A 300 -7.69 -0.07 -10.44
C ILE A 300 -9.05 0.59 -10.16
N ASP A 301 -9.08 1.90 -9.85
CA ASP A 301 -10.31 2.62 -9.52
C ASP A 301 -11.38 2.56 -10.63
N ALA A 302 -10.95 2.55 -11.90
CA ALA A 302 -11.86 2.42 -13.03
C ALA A 302 -12.62 1.07 -13.05
N VAL A 303 -12.10 0.05 -12.37
CA VAL A 303 -12.67 -1.30 -12.30
C VAL A 303 -13.50 -1.49 -11.05
N LEU A 304 -12.96 -1.15 -9.87
CA LEU A 304 -13.63 -1.41 -8.60
C LEU A 304 -14.47 -0.23 -8.10
N GLY A 305 -14.19 0.99 -8.57
CA GLY A 305 -14.65 2.21 -7.91
C GLY A 305 -14.01 2.39 -6.52
N ARG A 306 -14.21 3.58 -5.94
CA ARG A 306 -13.59 3.95 -4.66
C ARG A 306 -14.55 3.91 -3.47
N LYS A 307 -15.85 4.12 -3.70
CA LYS A 307 -16.85 4.10 -2.62
C LYS A 307 -16.97 2.72 -2.03
N THR A 308 -16.90 2.62 -0.70
CA THR A 308 -17.16 1.39 0.05
C THR A 308 -18.05 1.68 1.25
N VAL A 309 -18.56 0.65 1.91
CA VAL A 309 -19.42 0.78 3.09
C VAL A 309 -18.62 0.44 4.33
N LEU A 310 -18.55 1.36 5.29
CA LEU A 310 -18.03 1.11 6.62
C LEU A 310 -19.16 1.16 7.64
N GLN A 311 -19.16 0.17 8.53
CA GLN A 311 -20.13 0.08 9.61
C GLN A 311 -19.45 -0.27 10.93
N THR A 312 -20.02 0.24 12.01
CA THR A 312 -19.76 -0.24 13.37
C THR A 312 -21.08 -0.60 14.03
N LEU A 313 -21.04 -1.55 14.95
CA LEU A 313 -22.16 -1.86 15.85
C LEU A 313 -21.63 -1.83 17.28
N GLU A 314 -22.23 -0.99 18.10
CA GLU A 314 -21.98 -0.96 19.54
C GLU A 314 -23.13 -1.65 20.26
N ILE A 315 -22.78 -2.54 21.20
CA ILE A 315 -23.72 -3.22 22.09
C ILE A 315 -23.25 -2.90 23.51
N GLY A 316 -23.83 -1.87 24.13
CA GLY A 316 -23.35 -1.32 25.39
C GLY A 316 -21.93 -0.76 25.28
N ASP A 317 -20.93 -1.51 25.76
CA ASP A 317 -19.50 -1.17 25.71
C ASP A 317 -18.64 -2.15 24.88
N LEU A 318 -19.29 -3.03 24.12
CA LEU A 318 -18.68 -3.82 23.05
C LEU A 318 -18.72 -3.06 21.72
N LEU A 319 -17.62 -3.08 20.98
CA LEU A 319 -17.54 -2.56 19.61
C LEU A 319 -17.33 -3.67 18.58
N LEU A 320 -18.15 -3.70 17.54
CA LEU A 320 -17.95 -4.50 16.33
C LEU A 320 -17.58 -3.56 15.18
N THR A 321 -16.51 -3.88 14.44
CA THR A 321 -16.09 -3.11 13.26
C THR A 321 -16.10 -3.97 12.01
N PHE A 322 -16.84 -3.54 11.00
CA PHE A 322 -17.13 -4.31 9.79
C PHE A 322 -16.27 -3.83 8.61
N PHE A 323 -15.27 -4.63 8.24
CA PHE A 323 -14.33 -4.34 7.16
C PHE A 323 -14.86 -4.83 5.80
N PRO A 324 -14.73 -4.02 4.74
CA PRO A 324 -15.21 -4.36 3.39
C PRO A 324 -14.20 -5.22 2.61
N GLY A 325 -13.66 -6.28 3.22
CA GLY A 325 -12.62 -7.12 2.62
C GLY A 325 -11.87 -7.97 3.64
N GLU A 326 -10.62 -8.30 3.32
CA GLU A 326 -9.76 -9.21 4.07
C GLU A 326 -8.59 -8.44 4.72
N PRO A 327 -8.79 -7.75 5.85
CA PRO A 327 -7.68 -7.09 6.54
C PRO A 327 -6.72 -8.13 7.13
N CYS A 328 -5.42 -7.88 6.99
CA CYS A 328 -4.40 -8.61 7.75
C CYS A 328 -4.59 -8.36 9.25
N VAL A 329 -4.21 -9.33 10.07
CA VAL A 329 -4.56 -9.35 11.49
C VAL A 329 -4.05 -8.15 12.28
N GLN A 330 -2.89 -7.60 11.89
CA GLN A 330 -2.28 -6.43 12.53
C GLN A 330 -3.20 -5.21 12.52
N ILE A 331 -3.96 -5.02 11.42
CA ILE A 331 -4.92 -3.92 11.30
C ILE A 331 -6.05 -4.08 12.33
N GLY A 332 -6.58 -5.30 12.47
CA GLY A 332 -7.60 -5.61 13.47
C GLY A 332 -7.08 -5.46 14.92
N LEU A 333 -5.84 -5.89 15.20
CA LEU A 333 -5.23 -5.80 16.52
C LEU A 333 -4.99 -4.35 16.96
N GLU A 334 -4.48 -3.50 16.06
CA GLU A 334 -4.27 -2.09 16.35
C GLU A 334 -5.61 -1.34 16.51
N LEU A 335 -6.62 -1.67 15.68
CA LEU A 335 -7.96 -1.09 15.84
C LEU A 335 -8.59 -1.50 17.19
N ARG A 336 -8.38 -2.74 17.64
CA ARG A 336 -8.80 -3.19 18.98
C ARG A 336 -8.13 -2.35 20.07
N LYS A 337 -6.81 -2.19 20.00
CA LYS A 337 -6.06 -1.39 20.97
C LYS A 337 -6.62 0.03 21.08
N ARG A 338 -6.84 0.69 19.93
CA ARG A 338 -7.42 2.04 19.86
C ARG A 338 -8.84 2.11 20.42
N ALA A 339 -9.67 1.10 20.17
CA ALA A 339 -11.00 1.02 20.75
C ALA A 339 -10.94 0.89 22.29
N LEU A 340 -10.05 0.06 22.82
CA LEU A 340 -9.88 -0.07 24.28
C LEU A 340 -9.40 1.24 24.92
N GLU A 341 -8.48 1.97 24.27
CA GLU A 341 -8.02 3.29 24.70
C GLU A 341 -9.15 4.34 24.72
N ARG A 342 -10.17 4.17 23.87
CA ARG A 342 -11.37 5.00 23.81
C ARG A 342 -12.45 4.62 24.83
N GLY A 343 -12.24 3.57 25.63
CA GLY A 343 -13.14 3.17 26.71
C GLY A 343 -14.19 2.12 26.32
N TYR A 344 -14.01 1.43 25.20
CA TYR A 344 -14.70 0.15 24.98
C TYR A 344 -14.06 -0.94 25.85
N LYS A 345 -14.84 -1.96 26.22
CA LYS A 345 -14.34 -3.10 27.04
C LYS A 345 -13.87 -4.27 26.21
N ALA A 346 -14.42 -4.41 25.01
CA ALA A 346 -13.97 -5.38 24.01
C ALA A 346 -14.20 -4.80 22.61
N GLN A 347 -13.40 -5.27 21.65
CA GLN A 347 -13.62 -5.00 20.23
C GLN A 347 -13.44 -6.27 19.40
N PHE A 348 -14.38 -6.48 18.49
CA PHE A 348 -14.41 -7.56 17.51
C PHE A 348 -14.22 -6.96 16.12
N SER A 349 -13.21 -7.45 15.40
CA SER A 349 -13.01 -7.11 13.99
C SER A 349 -13.77 -8.13 13.15
N ILE A 350 -14.52 -7.67 12.15
CA ILE A 350 -15.29 -8.55 11.26
C ILE A 350 -14.87 -8.27 9.82
N GLY A 351 -14.23 -9.24 9.17
CA GLY A 351 -13.91 -9.18 7.75
C GLY A 351 -15.12 -9.43 6.85
N LEU A 352 -14.98 -9.13 5.56
CA LEU A 352 -15.92 -9.53 4.50
C LEU A 352 -17.36 -9.08 4.74
N ALA A 353 -17.48 -7.86 5.26
CA ALA A 353 -18.75 -7.29 5.61
C ALA A 353 -19.17 -6.26 4.55
N ASN A 354 -20.38 -6.41 4.03
CA ASN A 354 -21.09 -5.50 3.13
C ASN A 354 -20.47 -5.28 1.74
N ASP A 355 -19.18 -5.48 1.57
CA ASP A 355 -18.45 -5.24 0.34
C ASP A 355 -17.18 -6.09 0.33
N HIS A 356 -16.57 -6.22 -0.84
CA HIS A 356 -15.33 -6.98 -0.99
C HIS A 356 -14.33 -6.20 -1.85
N ARG A 357 -13.34 -5.64 -1.15
CA ARG A 357 -12.24 -4.83 -1.69
C ARG A 357 -10.91 -5.55 -1.58
N PHE A 358 -10.94 -6.88 -1.68
CA PHE A 358 -9.76 -7.73 -1.57
C PHE A 358 -9.05 -7.54 -0.22
N TYR A 359 -7.72 -7.48 -0.24
CA TYR A 359 -6.90 -7.51 0.96
C TYR A 359 -6.48 -6.11 1.40
N PHE A 360 -6.31 -5.96 2.71
CA PHE A 360 -5.70 -4.78 3.31
C PHE A 360 -4.46 -5.20 4.09
N VAL A 361 -3.32 -4.61 3.73
CA VAL A 361 -2.00 -5.02 4.21
C VAL A 361 -1.38 -3.82 4.92
N PRO A 362 -0.80 -3.99 6.14
CA PRO A 362 -0.13 -2.91 6.84
C PRO A 362 1.13 -2.45 6.09
N ALA A 363 1.53 -1.20 6.27
CA ALA A 363 2.65 -0.57 5.58
C ALA A 363 3.93 -1.40 5.59
N GLY A 364 4.28 -1.98 6.73
CA GLY A 364 5.50 -2.78 6.90
C GLY A 364 5.55 -4.06 6.05
N ASN A 365 4.41 -4.54 5.54
CA ASN A 365 4.30 -5.75 4.74
C ASN A 365 4.17 -5.47 3.24
N VAL A 366 4.07 -4.21 2.83
CA VAL A 366 3.92 -3.80 1.42
C VAL A 366 5.11 -4.23 0.56
N PRO A 367 6.38 -4.22 1.04
CA PRO A 367 7.50 -4.70 0.25
C PRO A 367 7.53 -6.23 0.06
N ASP A 368 6.83 -6.98 0.90
CA ASP A 368 6.89 -8.44 0.89
C ASP A 368 6.04 -9.03 -0.25
N PRO A 369 6.55 -10.00 -1.02
CA PRO A 369 5.87 -10.58 -2.18
C PRO A 369 4.78 -11.61 -1.79
N TYR A 370 4.02 -11.34 -0.73
CA TYR A 370 2.94 -12.21 -0.29
C TYR A 370 1.68 -12.03 -1.17
N TYR A 371 0.83 -13.06 -1.19
CA TYR A 371 -0.38 -13.10 -2.00
C TYR A 371 -1.31 -11.91 -1.74
N GLU A 372 -1.51 -11.57 -0.47
CA GLU A 372 -2.40 -10.47 -0.10
C GLU A 372 -1.79 -9.12 -0.48
N THR A 373 -0.46 -8.98 -0.44
CA THR A 373 0.22 -7.78 -0.94
C THR A 373 -0.06 -7.62 -2.43
N ALA A 374 -0.08 -8.71 -3.20
CA ALA A 374 -0.42 -8.68 -4.61
C ALA A 374 -1.90 -8.33 -4.89
N LEU A 375 -2.77 -8.41 -3.88
CA LEU A 375 -4.20 -8.11 -3.96
C LEU A 375 -4.62 -6.96 -3.03
N SER A 376 -3.67 -6.16 -2.57
CA SER A 376 -3.90 -4.90 -1.86
C SER A 376 -3.64 -3.75 -2.80
N PHE A 377 -4.58 -2.82 -2.93
CA PHE A 377 -4.58 -1.83 -4.02
C PHE A 377 -4.62 -0.36 -3.54
N TYR A 378 -4.74 -0.11 -2.24
CA TYR A 378 -5.12 1.21 -1.70
C TYR A 378 -3.96 1.93 -1.01
N GLY A 379 -2.74 1.73 -1.54
CA GLY A 379 -1.51 2.31 -1.02
C GLY A 379 -1.02 1.65 0.27
N PRO A 380 0.13 2.12 0.79
CA PRO A 380 0.83 1.47 1.88
C PRO A 380 0.24 1.81 3.25
N ARG A 381 -0.62 2.82 3.36
CA ARG A 381 -1.18 3.30 4.63
C ARG A 381 -2.69 3.13 4.73
N ILE A 382 -3.23 2.11 4.07
CA ILE A 382 -4.66 1.83 4.11
C ILE A 382 -5.17 1.61 5.54
N GLU A 383 -4.32 1.11 6.45
CA GLU A 383 -4.66 0.95 7.86
C GLU A 383 -4.95 2.29 8.57
N ASN A 384 -4.20 3.36 8.26
CA ASN A 384 -4.41 4.67 8.86
C ASN A 384 -5.74 5.28 8.42
N TRP A 385 -6.11 5.06 7.14
CA TRP A 385 -7.42 5.43 6.65
C TRP A 385 -8.53 4.69 7.41
N PHE A 386 -8.40 3.38 7.62
CA PHE A 386 -9.36 2.64 8.44
C PHE A 386 -9.46 3.15 9.88
N TYR A 387 -8.33 3.42 10.53
CA TYR A 387 -8.34 3.92 11.91
C TYR A 387 -9.05 5.29 12.01
N ALA A 388 -8.82 6.17 11.03
CA ALA A 388 -9.50 7.46 10.97
C ALA A 388 -11.00 7.29 10.71
N GLU A 389 -11.39 6.51 9.70
CA GLU A 389 -12.81 6.34 9.34
C GLU A 389 -13.60 5.62 10.43
N PHE A 390 -13.12 4.47 10.94
CA PHE A 390 -13.78 3.80 12.07
C PHE A 390 -13.76 4.66 13.33
N GLY A 391 -12.68 5.41 13.55
CA GLY A 391 -12.59 6.35 14.66
C GLY A 391 -13.66 7.45 14.62
N ARG A 392 -14.20 7.81 13.46
CA ARG A 392 -15.35 8.75 13.33
C ARG A 392 -16.70 8.08 13.55
N LEU A 393 -16.77 6.77 13.41
CA LEU A 393 -17.99 5.98 13.60
C LEU A 393 -18.20 5.52 15.05
N MET A 394 -17.16 5.60 15.89
CA MET A 394 -17.21 5.28 17.32
C MET A 394 -17.88 6.41 18.13
N THR A 395 -18.81 6.06 19.02
CA THR A 395 -19.41 7.03 19.96
C THR A 395 -18.52 7.37 21.16
N ARG A 396 -17.56 6.50 21.50
CA ARG A 396 -16.69 6.66 22.65
C ARG A 396 -15.32 7.24 22.27
N GLY A 397 -14.81 8.08 23.16
CA GLY A 397 -13.58 8.84 22.94
C GLY A 397 -13.76 9.96 21.92
N GLN A 398 -12.72 10.75 21.72
CA GLN A 398 -12.71 11.75 20.66
C GLN A 398 -12.19 11.12 19.37
N PRO A 399 -12.80 11.42 18.20
CA PRO A 399 -12.23 11.02 16.93
C PRO A 399 -10.84 11.63 16.78
N GLU A 400 -9.90 10.88 16.20
CA GLU A 400 -8.61 11.44 15.82
C GLU A 400 -8.84 12.51 14.77
N GLN A 401 -8.27 13.69 14.98
CA GLN A 401 -8.23 14.68 13.93
C GLN A 401 -7.30 14.19 12.83
N PRO A 402 -7.72 14.25 11.55
CA PRO A 402 -6.80 13.95 10.47
C PRO A 402 -5.60 14.90 10.57
N PRO A 403 -4.39 14.44 10.23
CA PRO A 403 -3.24 15.31 10.19
C PRO A 403 -3.52 16.52 9.29
N ALA A 404 -3.03 17.69 9.70
CA ALA A 404 -3.14 18.88 8.88
C ALA A 404 -2.42 18.66 7.55
N GLU A 405 -2.96 19.22 6.46
CA GLU A 405 -2.27 19.18 5.18
C GLU A 405 -0.91 19.89 5.30
N PRO A 406 0.18 19.32 4.75
CA PRO A 406 1.48 19.97 4.79
C PRO A 406 1.45 21.37 4.14
N ALA A 407 2.26 22.28 4.69
CA ALA A 407 2.46 23.62 4.13
C ALA A 407 3.00 23.55 2.68
N PRO A 408 2.79 24.57 1.83
CA PRO A 408 3.45 24.65 0.53
C PRO A 408 4.97 24.61 0.63
N ALA A 409 5.61 24.10 -0.42
CA ALA A 409 7.04 24.34 -0.65
C ALA A 409 7.31 25.83 -0.92
N GLU A 410 8.52 26.30 -0.60
CA GLU A 410 9.01 27.57 -1.13
C GLU A 410 9.53 27.34 -2.55
N VAL A 411 9.02 28.09 -3.53
CA VAL A 411 9.37 27.91 -4.95
C VAL A 411 9.91 29.21 -5.54
N GLN A 412 11.07 29.13 -6.20
CA GLN A 412 11.70 30.23 -6.91
C GLN A 412 12.12 29.77 -8.30
N THR A 413 12.10 30.65 -9.31
CA THR A 413 12.66 30.35 -10.63
C THR A 413 13.98 31.10 -10.81
N ARG A 414 15.05 30.38 -11.16
CA ARG A 414 16.38 30.96 -11.42
C ARG A 414 16.95 30.35 -12.69
N GLU A 415 17.33 31.19 -13.66
CA GLU A 415 17.92 30.76 -14.93
C GLU A 415 17.13 29.63 -15.64
N GLY A 416 15.80 29.71 -15.61
CA GLY A 416 14.91 28.73 -16.24
C GLY A 416 14.67 27.43 -15.44
N ALA A 417 15.29 27.27 -14.27
CA ALA A 417 15.06 26.12 -13.39
C ALA A 417 14.24 26.48 -12.15
N LEU A 418 13.44 25.50 -11.69
CA LEU A 418 12.73 25.59 -10.43
C LEU A 418 13.69 25.29 -9.28
N HIS A 419 13.80 26.20 -8.32
CA HIS A 419 14.45 25.98 -7.05
C HIS A 419 13.37 25.85 -5.98
N ILE A 420 13.27 24.65 -5.40
CA ILE A 420 12.23 24.29 -4.45
C ILE A 420 12.87 23.93 -3.12
N THR A 421 12.45 24.60 -2.05
CA THR A 421 12.84 24.26 -0.69
C THR A 421 11.71 23.46 -0.04
N LEU A 422 12.05 22.25 0.38
CA LEU A 422 11.17 21.29 1.03
C LEU A 422 11.56 21.20 2.52
N THR A 423 10.59 21.29 3.41
CA THR A 423 10.84 21.26 4.87
C THR A 423 9.86 20.35 5.58
N GLY A 424 10.35 19.49 6.48
CA GLY A 424 9.50 18.62 7.29
C GLY A 424 9.96 17.16 7.29
N ASN A 425 9.08 16.25 7.67
CA ASN A 425 9.34 14.82 7.55
C ASN A 425 9.26 14.38 6.07
N ALA A 426 9.63 13.13 5.78
CA ALA A 426 9.72 12.65 4.42
C ALA A 426 8.39 12.73 3.64
N TYR A 427 7.26 12.43 4.30
CA TYR A 427 5.93 12.58 3.69
C TYR A 427 5.62 14.03 3.34
N GLU A 428 5.89 14.96 4.25
CA GLU A 428 5.68 16.40 4.04
C GLU A 428 6.53 16.93 2.87
N CYS A 429 7.81 16.55 2.80
CA CYS A 429 8.70 16.90 1.70
C CYS A 429 8.20 16.33 0.36
N GLY A 430 7.77 15.07 0.34
CA GLY A 430 7.16 14.45 -0.83
C GLY A 430 5.90 15.19 -1.28
N PHE A 431 5.01 15.50 -0.35
CA PHE A 431 3.75 16.21 -0.61
C PHE A 431 3.98 17.61 -1.17
N GLN A 432 4.87 18.38 -0.52
CA GLN A 432 5.29 19.70 -0.95
C GLN A 432 5.79 19.70 -2.39
N ARG A 433 6.67 18.75 -2.73
CA ARG A 433 7.22 18.56 -4.06
C ARG A 433 6.15 18.16 -5.07
N GLY A 434 5.33 17.18 -4.71
CA GLY A 434 4.23 16.68 -5.54
C GLY A 434 3.28 17.80 -5.92
N ARG A 435 2.93 18.66 -4.95
CA ARG A 435 2.05 19.81 -5.18
C ARG A 435 2.72 20.91 -6.02
N ALA A 436 3.99 21.20 -5.76
CA ALA A 436 4.74 22.22 -6.50
C ALA A 436 4.98 21.85 -7.97
N CYS A 437 5.03 20.56 -8.29
CA CYS A 437 5.33 20.05 -9.64
C CYS A 437 4.25 19.12 -10.20
N ALA A 438 3.00 19.27 -9.77
CA ALA A 438 1.91 18.32 -10.06
C ALA A 438 1.75 18.04 -11.56
N GLU A 439 1.69 19.08 -12.39
CA GLU A 439 1.54 18.94 -13.84
C GLU A 439 2.71 18.19 -14.47
N THR A 440 3.95 18.59 -14.15
CA THR A 440 5.16 17.95 -14.69
C THR A 440 5.27 16.48 -14.29
N ILE A 441 4.90 16.14 -13.05
CA ILE A 441 4.95 14.76 -12.56
C ILE A 441 3.84 13.91 -13.20
N ALA A 442 2.63 14.46 -13.34
CA ALA A 442 1.53 13.80 -14.03
C ALA A 442 1.87 13.52 -15.51
N ASP A 443 2.51 14.47 -16.19
CA ASP A 443 2.98 14.30 -17.56
C ASP A 443 4.11 13.27 -17.66
N ALA A 444 5.05 13.26 -16.70
CA ALA A 444 6.08 12.23 -16.63
C ALA A 444 5.46 10.83 -16.43
N PHE A 445 4.47 10.67 -15.55
CA PHE A 445 3.74 9.40 -15.39
C PHE A 445 3.04 8.99 -16.69
N LYS A 446 2.33 9.93 -17.32
CA LYS A 446 1.63 9.67 -18.59
C LYS A 446 2.59 9.20 -19.68
N ARG A 447 3.66 9.95 -19.95
CA ARG A 447 4.65 9.61 -21.00
C ARG A 447 5.36 8.30 -20.68
N ASN A 448 5.88 8.18 -19.45
CA ASN A 448 6.81 7.10 -19.13
C ASN A 448 6.15 5.78 -18.79
N VAL A 449 4.89 5.82 -18.34
CA VAL A 449 4.14 4.63 -17.91
C VAL A 449 2.94 4.37 -18.81
N LEU A 450 2.00 5.32 -18.91
CA LEU A 450 0.73 5.07 -19.60
C LEU A 450 0.91 4.93 -21.12
N ASP A 451 1.61 5.86 -21.75
CA ASP A 451 1.83 5.85 -23.19
C ASP A 451 2.76 4.70 -23.60
N ALA A 452 3.79 4.40 -22.80
CA ALA A 452 4.64 3.23 -22.98
C ALA A 452 3.86 1.90 -22.84
N ALA A 453 2.92 1.80 -21.89
CA ALA A 453 2.05 0.64 -21.76
C ALA A 453 1.10 0.49 -22.96
N ARG A 454 0.53 1.60 -23.46
CA ARG A 454 -0.32 1.62 -24.68
C ARG A 454 0.46 1.22 -25.93
N ALA A 455 1.70 1.68 -26.05
CA ALA A 455 2.63 1.29 -27.11
C ALA A 455 3.10 -0.17 -27.00
N LYS A 456 2.78 -0.85 -25.88
CA LYS A 456 3.18 -2.22 -25.54
C LYS A 456 4.67 -2.37 -25.20
N ASP A 457 5.38 -1.27 -25.03
CA ASP A 457 6.79 -1.23 -24.61
C ASP A 457 6.98 -1.77 -23.20
N LEU A 458 5.92 -1.83 -22.38
CA LEU A 458 5.97 -2.41 -21.02
C LEU A 458 5.30 -3.79 -20.92
N VAL A 459 4.75 -4.31 -22.01
CA VAL A 459 4.09 -5.63 -22.02
C VAL A 459 5.15 -6.73 -22.12
N PRO A 460 5.10 -7.79 -21.28
CA PRO A 460 6.02 -8.91 -21.38
C PRO A 460 5.88 -9.64 -22.72
N GLU A 461 7.01 -10.01 -23.33
CA GLU A 461 7.04 -10.77 -24.57
C GLU A 461 6.84 -12.29 -24.35
N ALA A 462 6.26 -12.73 -23.23
CA ALA A 462 6.09 -14.14 -22.91
C ALA A 462 4.79 -14.39 -22.12
N GLY A 463 4.41 -15.66 -21.99
CA GLY A 463 3.23 -16.08 -21.23
C GLY A 463 1.90 -15.69 -21.88
N LEU A 464 0.86 -15.55 -21.06
CA LEU A 464 -0.51 -15.24 -21.50
C LEU A 464 -0.61 -13.88 -22.22
N TRP A 465 0.35 -12.97 -22.02
CA TRP A 465 0.39 -11.65 -22.65
C TRP A 465 0.51 -11.71 -24.19
N LYS A 466 1.17 -12.74 -24.74
CA LYS A 466 1.26 -12.96 -26.20
C LYS A 466 -0.10 -13.26 -26.85
N LEU A 467 -1.04 -13.78 -26.07
CA LEU A 467 -2.36 -14.18 -26.56
C LEU A 467 -3.34 -13.00 -26.67
N ALA A 468 -2.97 -11.84 -26.10
CA ALA A 468 -3.81 -10.65 -26.17
C ALA A 468 -3.84 -10.08 -27.61
N PRO A 469 -5.03 -9.81 -28.17
CA PRO A 469 -5.13 -9.25 -29.52
C PRO A 469 -4.36 -7.93 -29.68
N PRO A 470 -3.75 -7.67 -30.85
CA PRO A 470 -2.91 -6.50 -31.05
C PRO A 470 -3.67 -5.17 -30.91
N PHE A 471 -4.99 -5.15 -31.13
CA PHE A 471 -5.84 -3.96 -30.99
C PHE A 471 -6.30 -3.66 -29.56
N LEU A 472 -6.09 -4.58 -28.61
CA LEU A 472 -6.55 -4.41 -27.23
C LEU A 472 -5.57 -3.51 -26.46
N ASP A 473 -6.08 -2.43 -25.86
CA ASP A 473 -5.36 -1.62 -24.89
C ASP A 473 -5.30 -2.38 -23.56
N LEU A 474 -4.09 -2.79 -23.17
CA LEU A 474 -3.84 -3.56 -21.95
C LEU A 474 -3.42 -2.68 -20.76
N THR A 475 -3.41 -1.36 -20.91
CA THR A 475 -2.89 -0.42 -19.91
C THR A 475 -3.57 -0.62 -18.55
N CYS A 476 -4.88 -0.86 -18.51
CA CYS A 476 -5.66 -1.08 -17.29
C CYS A 476 -5.34 -2.39 -16.55
N VAL A 477 -4.53 -3.28 -17.14
CA VAL A 477 -4.08 -4.54 -16.52
C VAL A 477 -2.57 -4.52 -16.29
N VAL A 478 -1.80 -4.05 -17.27
CA VAL A 478 -0.34 -4.05 -17.26
C VAL A 478 0.21 -3.08 -16.22
N VAL A 479 -0.33 -1.85 -16.17
CA VAL A 479 0.18 -0.82 -15.27
C VAL A 479 -0.03 -1.20 -13.79
N PRO A 480 -1.23 -1.63 -13.34
CA PRO A 480 -1.40 -2.15 -11.98
C PRO A 480 -0.48 -3.33 -11.68
N ARG A 481 -0.33 -4.29 -12.63
CA ARG A 481 0.49 -5.48 -12.41
C ARG A 481 1.97 -5.15 -12.24
N LEU A 482 2.48 -4.21 -13.03
CA LEU A 482 3.86 -3.71 -12.92
C LEU A 482 4.06 -2.94 -11.62
N ALA A 483 3.11 -2.09 -11.24
CA ALA A 483 3.22 -1.34 -9.99
C ALA A 483 3.22 -2.26 -8.75
N ILE A 484 2.39 -3.31 -8.75
CA ILE A 484 2.42 -4.34 -7.71
C ILE A 484 3.78 -5.07 -7.71
N GLY A 485 4.32 -5.38 -8.88
CA GLY A 485 5.68 -5.93 -9.01
C GLY A 485 6.74 -4.98 -8.46
N ALA A 486 6.57 -3.67 -8.64
CA ALA A 486 7.52 -2.66 -8.19
C ALA A 486 7.62 -2.57 -6.67
N ARG A 487 6.65 -3.10 -5.92
CA ARG A 487 6.70 -3.11 -4.46
C ARG A 487 7.84 -3.95 -3.91
N THR A 488 8.24 -5.03 -4.59
CA THR A 488 9.36 -5.87 -4.13
C THR A 488 10.69 -5.13 -4.18
N LEU A 489 10.81 -4.11 -5.03
CA LEU A 489 11.97 -3.21 -5.07
C LEU A 489 12.12 -2.37 -3.80
N LEU A 490 11.05 -2.25 -3.01
CA LEU A 490 11.10 -1.56 -1.72
C LEU A 490 11.70 -2.44 -0.60
N ALA A 491 11.97 -3.72 -0.86
CA ALA A 491 12.57 -4.60 0.13
C ALA A 491 13.94 -4.06 0.56
N GLY A 492 14.13 -3.83 1.86
CA GLY A 492 15.36 -3.23 2.41
C GLY A 492 15.49 -1.72 2.18
N THR A 493 14.43 -1.06 1.71
CA THR A 493 14.34 0.40 1.62
C THR A 493 13.86 0.99 2.95
N SER A 494 14.32 2.19 3.30
CA SER A 494 13.90 2.85 4.53
C SER A 494 12.45 3.34 4.45
N THR A 495 11.79 3.47 5.61
CA THR A 495 10.43 3.99 5.70
C THR A 495 10.31 5.43 5.19
N GLU A 496 11.37 6.21 5.28
CA GLU A 496 11.40 7.60 4.80
C GLU A 496 11.29 7.68 3.28
N ILE A 497 11.81 6.71 2.52
CA ILE A 497 11.63 6.71 1.06
C ILE A 497 10.19 6.35 0.70
N LEU A 498 9.60 5.37 1.41
CA LEU A 498 8.18 5.03 1.25
C LEU A 498 7.29 6.24 1.54
N ASP A 499 7.61 6.95 2.63
CA ASP A 499 6.90 8.14 3.06
C ASP A 499 7.00 9.27 2.04
N GLU A 500 8.18 9.53 1.49
CA GLU A 500 8.37 10.57 0.47
C GLU A 500 7.65 10.22 -0.83
N ILE A 501 7.64 8.96 -1.27
CA ILE A 501 6.89 8.52 -2.46
C ILE A 501 5.38 8.66 -2.25
N ASP A 502 4.88 8.27 -1.07
CA ASP A 502 3.47 8.40 -0.72
C ASP A 502 3.05 9.88 -0.62
N GLY A 503 3.90 10.71 -0.03
CA GLY A 503 3.74 12.17 -0.03
C GLY A 503 3.70 12.73 -1.45
N LEU A 504 4.66 12.33 -2.31
CA LEU A 504 4.71 12.75 -3.71
C LEU A 504 3.41 12.41 -4.44
N GLY A 505 2.94 11.16 -4.31
CA GLY A 505 1.67 10.72 -4.87
C GLY A 505 0.50 11.58 -4.39
N ALA A 506 0.37 11.77 -3.08
CA ALA A 506 -0.68 12.58 -2.48
C ALA A 506 -0.65 14.05 -2.95
N GLY A 507 0.53 14.66 -3.06
CA GLY A 507 0.70 16.04 -3.52
C GLY A 507 0.32 16.24 -4.99
N VAL A 508 0.55 15.22 -5.85
CA VAL A 508 0.15 15.24 -7.27
C VAL A 508 -1.32 14.85 -7.46
N GLY A 509 -1.88 14.05 -6.54
CA GLY A 509 -3.16 13.35 -6.72
C GLY A 509 -3.04 12.01 -7.46
N LEU A 510 -1.85 11.39 -7.42
CA LEU A 510 -1.59 10.06 -7.95
C LEU A 510 -1.68 8.99 -6.85
N PRO A 511 -2.17 7.77 -7.16
CA PRO A 511 -2.02 6.63 -6.26
C PRO A 511 -0.54 6.36 -5.93
N PHE A 512 -0.27 5.88 -4.71
CA PHE A 512 1.10 5.48 -4.30
C PHE A 512 1.76 4.56 -5.33
N ASP A 513 1.04 3.54 -5.79
CA ASP A 513 1.56 2.57 -6.76
C ASP A 513 1.94 3.23 -8.10
N ALA A 514 1.24 4.30 -8.50
CA ALA A 514 1.57 5.07 -9.68
C ALA A 514 2.88 5.87 -9.49
N ALA A 515 3.01 6.53 -8.33
CA ALA A 515 4.21 7.27 -7.96
C ALA A 515 5.43 6.34 -7.82
N LEU A 516 5.26 5.18 -7.18
CA LEU A 516 6.28 4.14 -7.06
C LEU A 516 6.71 3.61 -8.42
N LEU A 517 5.74 3.23 -9.27
CA LEU A 517 6.05 2.71 -10.60
C LEU A 517 6.84 3.73 -11.42
N LEU A 518 6.50 5.01 -11.32
CA LEU A 518 7.26 6.09 -11.95
C LEU A 518 8.72 6.13 -11.48
N GLN A 519 8.97 5.94 -10.17
CA GLN A 519 10.34 5.85 -9.65
C GLN A 519 11.12 4.66 -10.20
N CYS A 520 10.44 3.54 -10.42
CA CYS A 520 11.07 2.29 -10.84
C CYS A 520 11.27 2.19 -12.37
N MET A 521 10.74 3.14 -13.14
CA MET A 521 10.85 3.12 -14.61
C MET A 521 12.27 3.06 -15.16
N PRO A 522 13.28 3.75 -14.60
CA PRO A 522 14.67 3.60 -15.06
C PRO A 522 15.18 2.15 -14.95
N THR A 523 14.81 1.45 -13.87
CA THR A 523 15.18 0.04 -13.67
C THR A 523 14.45 -0.87 -14.67
N TYR A 524 13.14 -0.71 -14.84
CA TYR A 524 12.37 -1.55 -15.76
C TYR A 524 12.72 -1.35 -17.23
N ARG A 525 13.01 -0.13 -17.66
CA ARG A 525 13.44 0.12 -19.04
C ARG A 525 14.83 -0.45 -19.33
N ALA A 526 15.69 -0.56 -18.31
CA ALA A 526 16.99 -1.22 -18.49
C ALA A 526 16.89 -2.74 -18.69
N GLN A 527 15.77 -3.37 -18.31
CA GLN A 527 15.58 -4.83 -18.37
C GLN A 527 15.18 -5.36 -19.75
N LYS A 528 14.51 -4.55 -20.56
CA LYS A 528 14.26 -4.91 -21.96
C LYS A 528 15.53 -4.56 -22.74
N ASP A 529 15.88 -5.33 -23.78
CA ASP A 529 16.90 -4.97 -24.78
C ASP A 529 16.46 -3.74 -25.61
N VAL A 530 15.94 -2.71 -24.94
CA VAL A 530 15.74 -1.35 -25.46
C VAL A 530 17.09 -0.64 -25.41
N GLU A 531 18.08 -1.27 -26.07
CA GLU A 531 19.36 -0.63 -26.39
C GLU A 531 19.13 0.73 -27.08
N ASN A 532 17.97 0.95 -27.72
CA ASN A 532 17.64 2.20 -28.42
C ASN A 532 16.89 3.26 -27.60
N LEU A 533 16.22 2.92 -26.49
CA LEU A 533 15.57 3.91 -25.60
C LEU A 533 16.53 4.39 -24.49
N PHE A 534 17.57 3.60 -24.21
CA PHE A 534 18.75 3.96 -23.43
C PHE A 534 20.02 3.61 -24.21
N ALA A 535 20.16 4.04 -25.46
CA ALA A 535 21.49 4.19 -26.06
C ALA A 535 22.10 5.42 -25.35
N PRO A 536 22.79 5.30 -24.21
CA PRO A 536 23.00 6.44 -23.35
C PRO A 536 24.03 7.34 -24.02
N SER A 537 23.72 8.62 -24.11
CA SER A 537 24.74 9.60 -23.81
C SER A 537 25.22 9.31 -22.37
N LEU A 538 26.38 8.68 -22.23
CA LEU A 538 26.98 8.44 -20.92
C LEU A 538 27.23 9.75 -20.20
N CYS A 539 26.62 9.90 -19.02
CA CYS A 539 26.89 11.02 -18.14
C CYS A 539 28.39 11.08 -17.82
N SER A 540 28.95 12.26 -17.59
CA SER A 540 30.39 12.42 -17.32
C SER A 540 30.61 12.99 -15.93
N MET A 541 31.55 12.43 -15.17
CA MET A 541 31.92 12.96 -13.86
C MET A 541 33.39 12.79 -13.52
N PHE A 542 33.96 13.71 -12.75
CA PHE A 542 35.34 13.61 -12.28
C PHE A 542 35.52 14.36 -10.98
N ALA A 543 36.59 14.04 -10.25
CA ALA A 543 37.05 14.79 -9.09
C ALA A 543 38.52 15.19 -9.23
N ALA A 544 38.86 16.44 -8.96
CA ALA A 544 40.22 16.85 -8.65
C ALA A 544 40.40 16.79 -7.12
N VAL A 545 41.51 16.22 -6.65
CA VAL A 545 41.78 15.96 -5.22
C VAL A 545 43.20 16.36 -4.83
N GLY A 546 43.38 16.72 -3.55
CA GLY A 546 44.68 17.06 -2.96
C GLY A 546 45.29 18.31 -3.59
N ASP A 547 46.61 18.27 -3.84
CA ASP A 547 47.36 19.39 -4.43
C ASP A 547 46.74 19.90 -5.75
N LYS A 548 46.13 18.99 -6.53
CA LYS A 548 45.50 19.34 -7.81
C LYS A 548 44.21 20.15 -7.64
N ALA A 549 43.53 20.08 -6.49
CA ALA A 549 42.34 20.89 -6.20
C ALA A 549 42.66 22.22 -5.46
N GLY A 550 43.92 22.43 -5.08
CA GLY A 550 44.33 23.62 -4.34
C GLY A 550 43.56 23.80 -3.03
N ALA A 551 43.13 25.03 -2.74
CA ALA A 551 42.52 25.39 -1.45
C ALA A 551 41.17 24.72 -1.16
N GLU A 552 40.48 24.19 -2.16
CA GLU A 552 39.21 23.48 -1.99
C GLU A 552 39.44 22.03 -1.51
N ASP A 553 40.67 21.50 -1.63
CA ASP A 553 41.15 20.13 -1.38
C ASP A 553 40.41 19.01 -2.17
N VAL A 554 39.14 19.22 -2.55
CA VAL A 554 38.35 18.38 -3.45
C VAL A 554 37.41 19.25 -4.28
N LEU A 555 37.37 19.02 -5.60
CA LEU A 555 36.41 19.63 -6.53
C LEU A 555 35.80 18.54 -7.41
N VAL A 556 34.48 18.53 -7.56
CA VAL A 556 33.78 17.54 -8.39
C VAL A 556 33.06 18.22 -9.53
N GLY A 557 33.28 17.75 -10.76
CA GLY A 557 32.54 18.15 -11.95
C GLY A 557 31.61 17.04 -12.42
N ARG A 558 30.36 17.38 -12.78
CA ARG A 558 29.34 16.43 -13.23
C ARG A 558 28.47 17.01 -14.34
N ASN A 559 28.35 16.30 -15.47
CA ASN A 559 27.25 16.45 -16.43
C ASN A 559 26.30 15.26 -16.27
N LEU A 560 25.00 15.52 -16.06
CA LEU A 560 23.96 14.50 -16.21
C LEU A 560 23.40 14.58 -17.62
N ASP A 561 23.57 13.50 -18.37
CA ASP A 561 23.00 13.34 -19.70
C ASP A 561 21.75 12.46 -19.61
N TRP A 562 20.66 12.93 -20.22
CA TRP A 562 19.38 12.26 -20.27
C TRP A 562 18.70 12.56 -21.62
N PRO A 563 18.33 11.54 -22.41
CA PRO A 563 17.85 11.77 -23.78
C PRO A 563 16.47 12.43 -23.82
N ASP A 564 15.59 12.15 -22.85
CA ASP A 564 14.26 12.74 -22.79
C ASP A 564 14.32 14.20 -22.32
N GLU A 565 13.43 15.04 -22.83
CA GLU A 565 13.24 16.37 -22.26
C GLU A 565 12.61 16.25 -20.87
N GLU A 566 13.21 16.92 -19.89
CA GLU A 566 12.78 16.93 -18.51
C GLU A 566 12.95 18.34 -17.94
N SER A 567 12.02 18.76 -17.08
CA SER A 567 12.09 20.09 -16.46
C SER A 567 13.25 20.14 -15.45
N PRO A 568 14.12 21.15 -15.52
CA PRO A 568 15.22 21.29 -14.58
C PRO A 568 14.73 21.70 -13.18
N VAL A 569 15.20 21.01 -12.15
CA VAL A 569 14.88 21.34 -10.74
C VAL A 569 16.10 21.23 -9.83
N VAL A 570 16.22 22.21 -8.93
CA VAL A 570 17.08 22.23 -7.75
C VAL A 570 16.18 22.00 -6.54
N LEU A 571 16.38 20.89 -5.82
CA LEU A 571 15.61 20.56 -4.63
C LEU A 571 16.49 20.72 -3.39
N GLU A 572 16.21 21.71 -2.56
CA GLU A 572 16.80 21.86 -1.23
C GLU A 572 15.89 21.19 -0.21
N VAL A 573 16.36 20.14 0.43
CA VAL A 573 15.60 19.35 1.41
C VAL A 573 16.11 19.65 2.82
N ARG A 574 15.21 20.11 3.68
CA ARG A 574 15.42 20.38 5.10
C ARG A 574 14.61 19.37 5.91
N PRO A 575 15.10 18.12 6.04
CA PRO A 575 14.37 17.09 6.73
C PRO A 575 14.31 17.37 8.24
N THR A 576 13.31 16.79 8.92
CA THR A 576 13.21 16.89 10.39
C THR A 576 14.38 16.21 11.08
N ASP A 577 14.88 15.12 10.50
CA ASP A 577 15.99 14.31 11.03
C ASP A 577 17.06 14.08 9.96
N GLY A 578 18.34 14.08 10.37
CA GLY A 578 19.49 13.87 9.49
C GLY A 578 20.03 15.16 8.86
N HIS A 579 20.89 14.99 7.85
CA HIS A 579 21.55 16.09 7.15
C HIS A 579 20.58 16.79 6.19
N ARG A 580 20.70 18.12 6.09
CA ARG A 580 20.07 18.86 4.98
C ARG A 580 20.85 18.58 3.71
N PHE A 581 20.17 18.51 2.59
CA PHE A 581 20.83 18.22 1.33
C PHE A 581 20.18 18.95 0.16
N VAL A 582 20.97 19.15 -0.89
CA VAL A 582 20.48 19.62 -2.17
C VAL A 582 20.70 18.51 -3.19
N GLN A 583 19.65 18.21 -3.94
CA GLN A 583 19.71 17.29 -5.08
C GLN A 583 19.29 17.99 -6.37
N ILE A 584 19.98 17.67 -7.45
CA ILE A 584 19.67 18.13 -8.80
C ILE A 584 19.19 16.91 -9.60
N GLY A 585 18.02 17.03 -10.20
CA GLY A 585 17.38 15.91 -10.87
C GLY A 585 16.12 16.35 -11.60
N PHE A 586 15.09 15.51 -11.53
CA PHE A 586 13.81 15.74 -12.19
C PHE A 586 12.69 15.87 -11.18
N PRO A 587 11.64 16.67 -11.41
CA PRO A 587 10.56 16.89 -10.46
C PRO A 587 9.87 15.62 -9.96
N TRP A 588 9.85 14.55 -10.75
CA TRP A 588 9.20 13.29 -10.39
C TRP A 588 10.08 12.31 -9.61
N ASN A 589 11.41 12.47 -9.56
CA ASN A 589 12.32 11.45 -9.03
C ASN A 589 12.67 11.64 -7.54
N VAL A 590 12.14 10.81 -6.64
CA VAL A 590 12.46 10.83 -5.20
C VAL A 590 13.92 10.44 -4.92
N GLY A 591 14.47 9.55 -5.74
CA GLY A 591 15.87 9.16 -5.63
C GLY A 591 16.86 10.27 -6.02
N VAL A 592 18.15 9.99 -5.88
CA VAL A 592 19.23 10.94 -6.18
C VAL A 592 20.04 10.49 -7.39
N PHE A 593 20.21 11.40 -8.36
CA PHE A 593 21.24 11.27 -9.41
C PHE A 593 22.51 12.05 -9.08
N SER A 594 22.36 13.28 -8.59
CA SER A 594 23.47 14.15 -8.20
C SER A 594 23.05 14.97 -6.97
N GLY A 595 23.87 14.99 -5.91
CA GLY A 595 23.55 15.82 -4.75
C GLY A 595 24.68 15.96 -3.74
N MET A 596 24.50 16.89 -2.82
CA MET A 596 25.42 17.17 -1.71
C MET A 596 24.65 17.44 -0.43
N ASN A 597 25.16 16.98 0.71
CA ASN A 597 24.60 17.30 2.02
C ASN A 597 25.41 18.38 2.78
N ASP A 598 24.89 18.86 3.90
CA ASP A 598 25.52 19.92 4.70
C ASP A 598 26.77 19.45 5.49
N ALA A 599 27.05 18.15 5.56
CA ALA A 599 28.37 17.63 5.92
C ALA A 599 29.41 17.84 4.80
N GLY A 600 28.98 18.06 3.56
CA GLY A 600 29.81 18.19 2.37
C GLY A 600 30.00 16.88 1.60
N LEU A 601 29.27 15.81 1.95
CA LEU A 601 29.27 14.57 1.18
C LEU A 601 28.58 14.80 -0.16
N VAL A 602 29.28 14.50 -1.25
CA VAL A 602 28.78 14.53 -2.63
C VAL A 602 28.57 13.11 -3.11
N LEU A 603 27.43 12.86 -3.77
CA LEU A 603 27.11 11.59 -4.43
C LEU A 603 26.63 11.87 -5.85
N CYS A 604 27.26 11.21 -6.84
CA CYS A 604 26.89 11.29 -8.25
C CYS A 604 26.75 9.88 -8.84
N LEU A 605 25.62 9.59 -9.47
CA LEU A 605 25.29 8.31 -10.08
C LEU A 605 25.52 8.33 -11.59
N GLU A 606 26.22 7.34 -12.13
CA GLU A 606 26.39 7.14 -13.56
C GLU A 606 25.95 5.72 -13.96
N ARG A 607 25.13 5.61 -15.00
CA ARG A 607 24.73 4.32 -15.58
C ARG A 607 25.82 3.84 -16.54
N VAL A 608 26.30 2.63 -16.32
CA VAL A 608 27.35 1.99 -17.12
C VAL A 608 26.85 0.62 -17.61
N PRO A 609 26.23 0.54 -18.81
CA PRO A 609 25.65 -0.70 -19.32
C PRO A 609 26.63 -1.88 -19.39
N ALA A 610 27.90 -1.61 -19.68
CA ALA A 610 28.95 -2.62 -19.75
C ALA A 610 29.23 -3.35 -18.42
N LEU A 611 28.83 -2.78 -17.28
CA LEU A 611 28.94 -3.39 -15.96
C LEU A 611 27.74 -4.27 -15.58
N GLY A 612 26.77 -4.40 -16.49
CA GLY A 612 25.60 -5.24 -16.34
C GLY A 612 24.29 -4.47 -16.28
N THR A 613 23.21 -5.20 -16.04
CA THR A 613 21.84 -4.68 -16.04
C THR A 613 21.32 -4.54 -14.61
N PRO A 614 20.76 -3.38 -14.22
CA PRO A 614 20.13 -3.16 -12.91
C PRO A 614 19.08 -4.22 -12.63
N SER A 615 19.21 -4.95 -11.53
CA SER A 615 18.26 -6.01 -11.19
C SER A 615 16.90 -5.42 -10.79
N PRO A 616 15.78 -5.99 -11.28
CA PRO A 616 14.43 -5.61 -10.88
C PRO A 616 14.00 -6.27 -9.56
N ASP A 617 14.94 -6.88 -8.82
CA ASP A 617 14.69 -7.62 -7.57
C ASP A 617 15.36 -6.97 -6.36
N VAL A 618 16.04 -5.83 -6.55
CA VAL A 618 16.77 -5.12 -5.48
C VAL A 618 16.42 -3.63 -5.49
N THR A 619 16.57 -2.98 -4.34
CA THR A 619 16.33 -1.54 -4.21
C THR A 619 17.05 -0.71 -5.26
N PRO A 620 16.35 0.16 -6.00
CA PRO A 620 16.96 1.11 -6.93
C PRO A 620 18.07 1.91 -6.25
N ILE A 621 19.22 2.02 -6.90
CA ILE A 621 20.40 2.68 -6.33
C ILE A 621 20.12 4.15 -6.01
N GLU A 622 19.23 4.79 -6.76
CA GLU A 622 18.79 6.17 -6.55
C GLU A 622 18.17 6.36 -5.15
N PHE A 623 17.41 5.38 -4.64
CA PHE A 623 16.86 5.43 -3.27
C PHE A 623 17.95 5.27 -2.21
N VAL A 624 18.96 4.45 -2.51
CA VAL A 624 20.13 4.27 -1.64
C VAL A 624 20.90 5.57 -1.50
N LEU A 625 21.13 6.27 -2.61
CA LEU A 625 21.85 7.53 -2.61
C LEU A 625 21.07 8.62 -1.89
N ARG A 626 19.74 8.67 -2.05
CA ARG A 626 18.86 9.55 -1.26
C ARG A 626 19.04 9.29 0.23
N GLU A 627 18.91 8.04 0.67
CA GLU A 627 19.07 7.66 2.07
C GLU A 627 20.46 8.07 2.60
N LEU A 628 21.52 7.86 1.81
CA LEU A 628 22.88 8.21 2.19
C LEU A 628 23.11 9.73 2.27
N LEU A 629 22.55 10.54 1.36
CA LEU A 629 22.67 12.00 1.48
C LEU A 629 22.10 12.52 2.79
N GLN A 630 21.00 11.92 3.28
CA GLN A 630 20.39 12.34 4.54
C GLN A 630 21.10 11.75 5.76
N THR A 631 21.67 10.54 5.67
CA THR A 631 22.14 9.79 6.86
C THR A 631 23.66 9.70 7.00
N ALA A 632 24.42 9.69 5.90
CA ALA A 632 25.87 9.52 5.92
C ALA A 632 26.59 10.86 6.06
N THR A 633 27.69 10.86 6.81
CA THR A 633 28.48 12.08 7.06
C THR A 633 29.75 12.13 6.22
N THR A 634 30.34 10.97 5.89
CA THR A 634 31.60 10.87 5.15
C THR A 634 31.50 9.98 3.91
N GLY A 635 32.42 10.17 2.97
CA GLY A 635 32.53 9.39 1.75
C GLY A 635 32.93 7.94 2.01
N ASP A 636 33.76 7.67 3.02
CA ASP A 636 34.12 6.30 3.42
C ASP A 636 32.92 5.53 4.04
N GLU A 637 32.09 6.22 4.83
CA GLU A 637 30.83 5.65 5.35
C GLU A 637 29.89 5.30 4.19
N ALA A 638 29.66 6.27 3.28
CA ALA A 638 28.82 6.07 2.11
C ALA A 638 29.36 4.94 1.22
N ALA A 639 30.66 4.91 0.93
CA ALA A 639 31.32 3.89 0.13
C ALA A 639 31.20 2.49 0.75
N SER A 640 31.36 2.36 2.08
CA SER A 640 31.19 1.08 2.77
C SER A 640 29.76 0.56 2.67
N ARG A 641 28.76 1.44 2.91
CA ARG A 641 27.34 1.08 2.81
C ARG A 641 26.93 0.73 1.38
N LEU A 642 27.50 1.41 0.38
CA LEU A 642 27.30 1.09 -1.04
C LEU A 642 27.95 -0.24 -1.43
N ALA A 643 29.21 -0.47 -1.00
CA ALA A 643 29.94 -1.69 -1.31
C ALA A 643 29.31 -2.95 -0.73
N ALA A 644 28.58 -2.83 0.39
CA ALA A 644 27.80 -3.93 0.97
C ALA A 644 26.63 -4.39 0.07
N ARG A 645 26.20 -3.57 -0.91
CA ARG A 645 25.09 -3.90 -1.82
C ARG A 645 25.58 -4.65 -3.06
N THR A 646 26.10 -5.86 -2.83
CA THR A 646 26.77 -6.70 -3.84
C THR A 646 25.86 -7.21 -4.96
N ALA A 647 24.54 -6.97 -4.89
CA ALA A 647 23.57 -7.35 -5.92
C ALA A 647 23.31 -6.24 -6.96
N LEU A 648 23.75 -4.99 -6.70
CA LEU A 648 23.62 -3.89 -7.66
C LEU A 648 24.56 -4.08 -8.84
N ARG A 649 24.11 -3.76 -10.05
CA ARG A 649 24.87 -3.91 -11.29
C ARG A 649 24.69 -2.72 -12.21
N GLY A 650 25.72 -2.42 -13.00
CA GLY A 650 25.61 -1.48 -14.10
C GLY A 650 25.76 -0.02 -13.73
N TYR A 651 26.43 0.30 -12.62
CA TYR A 651 26.54 1.68 -12.14
C TYR A 651 27.94 2.02 -11.68
N HIS A 652 28.28 3.29 -11.81
CA HIS A 652 29.33 3.94 -11.05
C HIS A 652 28.71 4.96 -10.09
N VAL A 653 29.25 5.04 -8.88
CA VAL A 653 28.91 6.10 -7.93
C VAL A 653 30.18 6.84 -7.55
N LEU A 654 30.27 8.12 -7.87
CA LEU A 654 31.32 8.99 -7.34
C LEU A 654 30.87 9.51 -5.99
N ALA A 655 31.69 9.26 -4.97
CA ALA A 655 31.53 9.80 -3.63
C ALA A 655 32.73 10.70 -3.30
N ALA A 656 32.49 11.84 -2.67
CA ALA A 656 33.55 12.76 -2.24
C ALA A 656 33.13 13.52 -0.97
N ASP A 657 34.08 13.85 -0.09
CA ASP A 657 33.80 14.59 1.16
C ASP A 657 34.99 15.49 1.58
N PRO A 658 34.81 16.39 2.56
CA PRO A 658 35.84 17.34 2.98
C PRO A 658 36.69 16.91 4.19
N VAL A 659 36.43 15.77 4.83
CA VAL A 659 37.07 15.33 6.09
C VAL A 659 38.42 14.66 5.83
N ALA A 660 38.53 13.95 4.72
CA ALA A 660 39.79 13.58 4.08
C ALA A 660 39.62 13.87 2.59
N PRO A 661 40.53 14.61 1.92
CA PRO A 661 40.34 15.03 0.52
C PRO A 661 40.46 13.86 -0.44
N ALA A 662 39.45 13.00 -0.39
CA ALA A 662 39.41 11.72 -1.02
C ALA A 662 38.10 11.65 -1.80
N ALA A 663 38.24 11.37 -3.08
CA ALA A 663 37.13 10.99 -3.93
C ALA A 663 37.28 9.50 -4.25
N PHE A 664 36.16 8.83 -4.40
CA PHE A 664 36.10 7.41 -4.73
C PHE A 664 35.08 7.19 -5.82
N VAL A 665 35.34 6.22 -6.68
CA VAL A 665 34.33 5.68 -7.60
C VAL A 665 34.05 4.24 -7.18
N ILE A 666 32.82 3.99 -6.74
CA ILE A 666 32.32 2.65 -6.47
C ILE A 666 31.78 2.08 -7.77
N GLU A 667 32.31 0.93 -8.21
CA GLU A 667 31.92 0.29 -9.46
C GLU A 667 31.06 -0.95 -9.19
N PHE A 668 29.85 -0.97 -9.72
CA PHE A 668 28.90 -2.07 -9.57
C PHE A 668 28.97 -3.00 -10.78
N GLY A 669 30.11 -3.68 -10.95
CA GLY A 669 30.31 -4.72 -11.96
C GLY A 669 30.00 -6.13 -11.43
N ALA A 670 30.61 -7.15 -12.05
CA ALA A 670 30.48 -8.54 -11.59
C ALA A 670 30.83 -8.70 -10.10
N ALA A 671 31.86 -7.98 -9.66
CA ALA A 671 32.18 -7.70 -8.26
C ALA A 671 32.11 -6.19 -8.02
N VAL A 672 31.78 -5.78 -6.78
CA VAL A 672 31.84 -4.37 -6.39
C VAL A 672 33.28 -3.99 -6.09
N SER A 673 33.78 -2.96 -6.77
CA SER A 673 35.13 -2.42 -6.58
C SER A 673 35.06 -0.96 -6.11
N ILE A 674 36.13 -0.47 -5.52
CA ILE A 674 36.28 0.95 -5.15
C ILE A 674 37.59 1.44 -5.73
N ARG A 675 37.54 2.38 -6.68
CA ARG A 675 38.72 3.12 -7.15
C ARG A 675 38.92 4.36 -6.30
N LYS A 676 40.17 4.59 -5.87
CA LYS A 676 40.56 5.75 -5.07
C LYS A 676 41.78 6.40 -5.71
N THR A 677 41.85 7.72 -5.66
CA THR A 677 43.05 8.49 -5.99
C THR A 677 43.31 9.45 -4.83
N PRO A 678 44.44 9.33 -4.10
CA PRO A 678 44.72 10.22 -2.96
C PRO A 678 45.18 11.62 -3.41
N ASP A 679 45.83 11.74 -4.57
CA ASP A 679 46.29 13.00 -5.15
C ASP A 679 46.09 12.96 -6.68
N GLY A 680 45.48 14.00 -7.26
CA GLY A 680 45.35 14.14 -8.72
C GLY A 680 43.92 14.16 -9.25
N LEU A 681 43.69 13.49 -10.38
CA LEU A 681 42.40 13.46 -11.08
C LEU A 681 41.80 12.06 -10.98
N LEU A 682 40.57 11.96 -10.48
CA LEU A 682 39.78 10.73 -10.47
C LEU A 682 38.64 10.88 -11.48
N LEU A 683 38.62 10.00 -12.50
CA LEU A 683 37.57 9.98 -13.51
C LEU A 683 36.47 8.99 -13.13
N GLY A 684 35.23 9.29 -13.53
CA GLY A 684 34.10 8.38 -13.40
C GLY A 684 34.37 7.03 -14.06
N ALA A 685 35.01 7.00 -15.23
CA ALA A 685 35.54 5.79 -15.85
C ALA A 685 36.94 6.04 -16.41
N GLU A 686 37.82 5.03 -16.33
CA GLU A 686 39.14 5.13 -16.97
C GLU A 686 39.02 4.84 -18.48
N PRO A 687 39.42 5.77 -19.37
CA PRO A 687 39.53 5.57 -20.81
C PRO A 687 40.20 4.28 -21.28
N GLU A 688 41.18 3.80 -20.50
CA GLU A 688 41.97 2.61 -20.76
C GLU A 688 41.19 1.31 -20.49
N SER A 689 40.04 1.40 -19.82
CA SER A 689 39.23 0.23 -19.49
C SER A 689 38.74 -0.46 -20.77
N GLU A 690 38.80 -1.79 -20.80
CA GLU A 690 38.36 -2.58 -21.96
C GLU A 690 36.84 -2.54 -22.16
N TRP A 691 36.09 -2.37 -21.06
CA TRP A 691 34.63 -2.40 -21.04
C TRP A 691 33.97 -1.06 -21.38
N ILE A 692 34.72 0.05 -21.37
CA ILE A 692 34.16 1.37 -21.68
C ILE A 692 33.88 1.49 -23.18
N ASP A 693 32.70 1.97 -23.55
CA ASP A 693 32.35 2.16 -24.95
C ASP A 693 33.14 3.33 -25.57
N LYS A 694 33.16 3.38 -26.91
CA LYS A 694 33.91 4.39 -27.67
C LYS A 694 33.52 5.82 -27.29
N THR A 695 32.24 6.07 -27.01
CA THR A 695 31.72 7.42 -26.77
C THR A 695 32.12 7.92 -25.39
N ALA A 696 31.97 7.09 -24.35
CA ALA A 696 32.47 7.45 -23.02
C ALA A 696 33.99 7.55 -22.99
N ARG A 697 34.71 6.66 -23.69
CA ARG A 697 36.18 6.76 -23.84
C ARG A 697 36.59 8.12 -24.37
N ALA A 698 35.96 8.59 -25.45
CA ALA A 698 36.28 9.88 -26.06
C ALA A 698 36.03 11.06 -25.11
N ARG A 699 34.94 11.02 -24.33
CA ARG A 699 34.61 12.05 -23.34
C ARG A 699 35.61 12.08 -22.19
N TYR A 700 35.91 10.94 -21.58
CA TYR A 700 36.86 10.88 -20.47
C TYR A 700 38.30 11.20 -20.90
N GLN A 701 38.71 10.84 -22.13
CA GLN A 701 39.99 11.28 -22.72
C GLN A 701 40.03 12.80 -22.84
N ARG A 702 38.95 13.40 -23.35
CA ARG A 702 38.84 14.85 -23.48
C ARG A 702 38.90 15.58 -22.13
N ILE A 703 38.21 15.06 -21.11
CA ILE A 703 38.29 15.60 -19.73
C ILE A 703 39.73 15.55 -19.23
N ARG A 704 40.44 14.43 -19.45
CA ARG A 704 41.84 14.29 -19.07
C ARG A 704 42.71 15.30 -19.81
N GLU A 705 42.62 15.39 -21.14
CA GLU A 705 43.35 16.35 -21.98
C GLU A 705 43.19 17.80 -21.49
N LEU A 706 41.97 18.19 -21.10
CA LEU A 706 41.66 19.55 -20.66
C LEU A 706 42.19 19.91 -19.26
N LEU A 707 42.56 18.89 -18.47
CA LEU A 707 42.96 19.05 -17.05
C LEU A 707 44.36 18.51 -16.76
N GLU A 708 45.01 17.81 -17.70
CA GLU A 708 46.28 17.11 -17.47
C GLU A 708 47.39 18.09 -17.11
N ASP A 709 47.53 19.18 -17.89
CA ASP A 709 48.54 20.21 -17.71
C ASP A 709 48.21 21.23 -16.60
N GLU A 710 46.99 21.21 -16.07
CA GLU A 710 46.57 22.13 -15.01
C GLU A 710 47.17 21.70 -13.66
N ARG A 711 48.05 22.55 -13.11
CA ARG A 711 48.70 22.31 -11.82
C ARG A 711 47.72 22.40 -10.65
N ILE A 712 46.79 23.35 -10.71
CA ILE A 712 45.69 23.52 -9.77
C ILE A 712 44.43 23.74 -10.59
N VAL A 713 43.43 22.90 -10.40
CA VAL A 713 42.11 23.00 -11.03
C VAL A 713 41.22 23.84 -10.14
N GLY A 714 40.72 24.97 -10.64
CA GLY A 714 39.74 25.81 -9.96
C GLY A 714 38.32 25.61 -10.50
N ARG A 715 37.35 26.23 -9.82
CA ARG A 715 35.94 26.22 -10.22
C ARG A 715 35.73 26.60 -11.70
N LEU A 716 36.40 27.64 -12.18
CA LEU A 716 36.25 28.11 -13.56
C LEU A 716 36.77 27.10 -14.58
N ASP A 717 37.81 26.33 -14.23
CA ASP A 717 38.36 25.27 -15.08
C ASP A 717 37.38 24.11 -15.17
N VAL A 718 36.76 23.72 -14.06
CA VAL A 718 35.69 22.70 -14.06
C VAL A 718 34.50 23.17 -14.90
N GLN A 719 34.05 24.41 -14.75
CA GLN A 719 32.96 24.97 -15.57
C GLN A 719 33.30 24.95 -17.07
N ARG A 720 34.54 25.31 -17.43
CA ARG A 720 35.04 25.24 -18.81
C ARG A 720 34.99 23.81 -19.35
N VAL A 721 35.45 22.82 -18.57
CA VAL A 721 35.43 21.41 -18.97
C VAL A 721 34.01 20.90 -19.16
N LEU A 722 33.11 21.19 -18.21
CA LEU A 722 31.71 20.73 -18.30
C LEU A 722 30.94 21.37 -19.45
N GLY A 723 31.34 22.57 -19.89
CA GLY A 723 30.79 23.26 -21.06
C GLY A 723 31.53 22.99 -22.38
N ASP A 724 32.52 22.10 -22.41
CA ASP A 724 33.29 21.80 -23.64
C ASP A 724 32.39 21.08 -24.66
N ALA A 725 32.04 21.82 -25.72
CA ALA A 725 31.19 21.37 -26.81
C ALA A 725 31.99 21.21 -28.13
N ASP A 726 33.25 20.75 -28.04
CA ASP A 726 34.22 20.67 -29.15
C ASP A 726 33.56 20.28 -30.49
N ALA A 727 33.44 21.27 -31.38
CA ALA A 727 32.75 21.13 -32.65
C ALA A 727 33.46 20.15 -33.60
N GLY A 728 34.74 19.84 -33.35
CA GLY A 728 35.53 18.86 -34.10
C GLY A 728 35.21 17.40 -33.76
N ARG A 729 34.46 17.14 -32.67
CA ARG A 729 34.04 15.79 -32.23
C ARG A 729 32.60 15.50 -32.62
N ALA A 730 32.26 14.21 -32.76
CA ALA A 730 30.89 13.78 -32.96
C ALA A 730 30.01 14.25 -31.80
N ALA A 731 28.75 14.62 -32.07
CA ALA A 731 27.89 15.25 -31.07
C ALA A 731 27.74 14.43 -29.77
N SER A 732 27.71 13.10 -29.86
CA SER A 732 27.64 12.19 -28.70
C SER A 732 28.96 12.06 -27.94
N GLU A 733 30.10 12.36 -28.58
CA GLU A 733 31.45 12.28 -28.00
C GLU A 733 31.86 13.58 -27.28
N ARG A 734 31.02 14.62 -27.32
CA ARG A 734 31.25 15.91 -26.64
C ARG A 734 30.88 15.81 -25.15
N ILE A 735 31.65 16.49 -24.29
CA ILE A 735 31.40 16.53 -22.83
C ILE A 735 30.05 17.22 -22.56
N PHE A 736 29.84 18.38 -23.15
CA PHE A 736 28.53 19.01 -23.23
C PHE A 736 27.86 18.64 -24.56
N ASN A 737 26.66 18.05 -24.50
CA ASN A 737 25.94 17.60 -25.68
C ASN A 737 24.43 17.85 -25.54
N ARG A 738 23.65 17.50 -26.57
CA ARG A 738 22.21 17.75 -26.63
C ARG A 738 21.39 17.03 -25.54
N ASP A 739 21.94 15.97 -24.97
CA ASP A 739 21.29 15.18 -23.92
C ASP A 739 21.71 15.69 -22.53
N THR A 740 22.72 16.56 -22.42
CA THR A 740 23.07 17.19 -21.14
C THR A 740 21.89 17.98 -20.59
N ARG A 741 21.44 17.63 -19.38
CA ARG A 741 20.31 18.31 -18.69
C ARG A 741 20.78 19.26 -17.61
N HIS A 742 21.93 18.98 -17.00
CA HIS A 742 22.56 19.91 -16.08
C HIS A 742 24.06 19.64 -15.91
N SER A 743 24.79 20.71 -15.61
CA SER A 743 26.21 20.72 -15.27
C SER A 743 26.39 21.22 -13.84
N ILE A 744 27.14 20.49 -13.02
CA ILE A 744 27.33 20.82 -11.61
C ILE A 744 28.81 20.84 -11.26
N VAL A 745 29.22 21.89 -10.54
CA VAL A 745 30.50 21.95 -9.83
C VAL A 745 30.21 21.89 -8.33
N PHE A 746 30.70 20.87 -7.65
CA PHE A 746 30.62 20.77 -6.20
C PHE A 746 31.95 21.23 -5.56
N GLU A 747 31.83 22.03 -4.51
CA GLU A 747 32.91 22.47 -3.62
C GLU A 747 32.64 21.92 -2.20
N PRO A 748 32.87 20.61 -1.93
CA PRO A 748 32.59 19.94 -0.64
C PRO A 748 33.03 20.73 0.59
N LYS A 749 34.26 21.24 0.58
CA LYS A 749 34.87 21.98 1.70
C LYS A 749 34.14 23.28 2.02
N SER A 750 33.70 23.99 0.97
CA SER A 750 32.93 25.22 1.15
C SER A 750 31.42 24.99 1.28
N ARG A 751 30.93 23.76 1.03
CA ARG A 751 29.50 23.38 1.03
C ARG A 751 28.70 24.21 0.03
N ARG A 752 29.31 24.48 -1.12
CA ARG A 752 28.70 25.21 -2.23
C ARG A 752 28.65 24.31 -3.46
N MET A 753 27.56 24.45 -4.22
CA MET A 753 27.47 23.86 -5.55
C MET A 753 27.08 24.94 -6.55
N HIS A 754 27.58 24.81 -7.78
CA HIS A 754 27.27 25.69 -8.89
C HIS A 754 26.61 24.84 -9.95
N VAL A 755 25.38 25.17 -10.33
CA VAL A 755 24.55 24.37 -11.24
C VAL A 755 24.22 25.20 -12.47
N ALA A 756 24.40 24.66 -13.65
CA ALA A 756 23.96 25.25 -14.92
C ALA A 756 23.00 24.30 -15.63
N PHE A 757 22.02 24.87 -16.31
CA PHE A 757 21.08 24.15 -17.17
C PHE A 757 21.28 24.60 -18.61
N PRO A 758 20.97 23.77 -19.63
CA PRO A 758 21.09 24.17 -21.03
C PRO A 758 20.28 25.44 -21.33
N ALA A 759 20.88 26.35 -22.08
CA ALA A 759 20.18 27.50 -22.63
C ALA A 759 19.20 27.05 -23.75
N GLN A 760 18.27 27.92 -24.13
CA GLN A 760 17.26 27.61 -25.16
C GLN A 760 17.86 27.27 -26.53
N ASP A 761 19.06 27.76 -26.84
CA ASP A 761 19.80 27.46 -28.06
C ASP A 761 20.63 26.17 -27.98
N GLY A 762 20.57 25.46 -26.85
CA GLY A 762 21.32 24.23 -26.61
C GLY A 762 22.78 24.44 -26.19
N ALA A 763 23.19 25.68 -25.84
CA ALA A 763 24.50 25.95 -25.27
C ALA A 763 24.53 25.71 -23.74
N PRO A 764 25.72 25.56 -23.12
CA PRO A 764 25.84 25.57 -21.67
C PRO A 764 25.29 26.87 -21.08
N GLY A 765 24.36 26.79 -20.14
CA GLY A 765 23.79 27.97 -19.48
C GLY A 765 24.65 28.54 -18.37
N GLN A 766 24.14 29.58 -17.73
CA GLN A 766 24.82 30.26 -16.63
C GLN A 766 24.74 29.44 -15.34
N PHE A 767 25.86 29.38 -14.62
CA PHE A 767 25.93 28.69 -13.33
C PHE A 767 25.29 29.53 -12.21
N ILE A 768 24.30 28.94 -11.53
CA ILE A 768 23.70 29.44 -10.29
C ILE A 768 24.36 28.78 -9.08
N SER A 769 24.66 29.55 -8.03
CA SER A 769 25.25 29.02 -6.80
C SER A 769 24.20 28.69 -5.74
N VAL A 770 24.35 27.55 -5.09
CA VAL A 770 23.57 27.12 -3.92
C VAL A 770 24.54 26.81 -2.78
N SER A 771 24.22 27.29 -1.58
CA SER A 771 25.02 27.09 -0.36
C SER A 771 24.25 26.27 0.65
N LEU A 772 24.89 25.26 1.21
CA LEU A 772 24.37 24.44 2.32
C LEU A 772 24.87 24.93 3.69
N ARG A 773 25.69 25.98 3.74
CA ARG A 773 26.00 26.67 4.99
C ARG A 773 24.80 27.50 5.42
N GLU A 774 24.45 27.46 6.70
CA GLU A 774 23.57 28.47 7.26
C GLU A 774 24.20 29.84 7.02
N ASP A 775 23.45 30.74 6.40
CA ASP A 775 23.74 32.15 6.52
C ASP A 775 23.70 32.44 8.03
N ARG A 776 24.87 32.68 8.63
CA ARG A 776 24.90 33.35 9.93
C ARG A 776 24.09 34.62 9.71
N ALA A 777 22.96 34.75 10.40
CA ALA A 777 22.21 35.99 10.42
C ALA A 777 23.21 37.14 10.67
N PRO A 778 23.15 38.22 9.88
CA PRO A 778 24.15 39.28 9.94
C PRO A 778 24.32 39.88 11.34
#